data_AF-A0A1D6LE60-F1
#
_entry.id   AF-A0A1D6LE60-F1
#
_cell.length_a   1.000
_cell.length_b   1.000
_cell.length_c   1.000
_cell.angle_alpha   90.00
_cell.angle_beta   90.00
_cell.angle_gamma   90.00
#
_symmetry.space_group_name_H-M   'P 1'
#
loop_
_entity.id
_entity.type
_entity.pdbx_description
1 polymer ?
#
loop_
_entity_poly.entity_id
_entity_poly.type
_entity_poly.pdbx_seq_one_letter_code
_entity_poly.pdbx_strand_id
1 'polypeptide(L)'
;MEEGFTGGVRIVSRRLVRPEPTASSPDNNSAPPEEEEDEIMHMTPWDLRMITVDYIQKGLLLPKPPAAGGAHAHRLVDGLASSFARALARFYPLAGRLAVDAATGGPGVVVSLRCSGEGAEFVHAEAPEVTVSDIITLPAGHYYVPSALVWSLFPLNGLLGTDAALDDDSRAPLLSAQVTELADGVFVAMSLNHAVGDGTTFWHLFNTWSEISRAGGEGREAELCTPRPVLDRWFLDTCPVPIALPLRKLEDIVRQPEYPPVRECFFDFPAESVRKLKAKANAEIAAGGGTAPAAVVLSSLQSLFAHLWRAVCRARELAPGAETAYLLPVGCRARVRGVPQAYVGNAVTLAVAKSTAGEVLGGGLGWAALLLNRAVASFDEAGVRAELAAWARDPRFAYVEPRGYGGAATVATGSSPRFDVYGNDFGWGRPLAVRSGAGNKMDGKVTVYEGRGGAGSMALEVCLEPQALARLVADDEFMEAVTANIEYGLERINAEVSEWIRGEGGDNTRALEYVRGRDTVVWLRRFFDGFDCDCKRLEGVLGMIPGAKRMVMGHTIQTVEINTVGRGPPPSTSPVSVGRGPPRRDDAMAQTLATTGRTLPQRGGAMVGQGTSVKGFGLAMKTSNTKLILNGGQRVSVRRSLYLLYCWFLDLIYFSHNVPAGTHLIEVSSIGYFFSPVRELFSVMSLLKSPMGLMVDFMVLMVFVMPKMMENIDPEEMKQAQEQMRNNPVSLSGLLARAQG
;
A
#
# COMPACT_ATOMS: atom_id res chain seq x y z
N MET A 1 -3.87 -16.20 -18.88
CA MET A 1 -3.47 -17.40 -18.11
C MET A 1 -2.19 -17.04 -17.38
N GLU A 2 -2.32 -16.52 -16.16
CA GLU A 2 -1.24 -16.50 -15.18
C GLU A 2 -1.46 -17.69 -14.25
N GLU A 3 -0.38 -18.34 -13.82
CA GLU A 3 -0.47 -19.54 -12.99
C GLU A 3 -1.00 -19.17 -11.60
N GLY A 4 -2.03 -19.91 -11.16
CA GLY A 4 -2.82 -19.54 -10.00
C GLY A 4 -2.05 -19.67 -8.68
N PHE A 5 -1.69 -18.53 -8.09
CA PHE A 5 -1.42 -18.45 -6.66
C PHE A 5 -2.77 -18.54 -5.92
N THR A 6 -3.25 -19.77 -5.67
CA THR A 6 -4.31 -20.03 -4.69
C THR A 6 -3.73 -19.77 -3.30
N GLY A 7 -3.58 -18.50 -2.94
CA GLY A 7 -2.68 -18.07 -1.87
C GLY A 7 -3.21 -18.40 -0.48
N GLY A 8 -2.79 -19.53 0.07
CA GLY A 8 -2.81 -19.85 1.52
C GLY A 8 -4.17 -20.03 2.20
N VAL A 9 -5.25 -19.45 1.68
CA VAL A 9 -6.59 -19.48 2.31
C VAL A 9 -7.25 -20.84 2.10
N ARG A 10 -7.37 -21.61 3.19
CA ARG A 10 -8.04 -22.90 3.27
C ARG A 10 -9.38 -22.74 3.96
N ILE A 11 -10.48 -23.04 3.26
CA ILE A 11 -11.81 -23.12 3.89
C ILE A 11 -11.83 -24.33 4.84
N VAL A 12 -12.22 -24.10 6.09
CA VAL A 12 -12.32 -25.11 7.15
C VAL A 12 -13.74 -25.62 7.25
N SER A 13 -14.74 -24.73 7.23
CA SER A 13 -16.15 -25.10 7.21
C SER A 13 -17.02 -24.02 6.56
N ARG A 14 -18.20 -24.45 6.09
CA ARG A 14 -19.32 -23.60 5.69
C ARG A 14 -20.57 -24.09 6.41
N ARG A 15 -21.39 -23.17 6.92
CA ARG A 15 -22.65 -23.49 7.61
C ARG A 15 -23.67 -22.38 7.37
N LEU A 16 -24.96 -22.72 7.34
CA LEU A 16 -26.02 -21.72 7.43
C LEU A 16 -26.22 -21.36 8.91
N VAL A 17 -26.14 -20.07 9.22
CA VAL A 17 -26.48 -19.49 10.51
C VAL A 17 -27.89 -18.92 10.39
N ARG A 18 -28.82 -19.48 11.17
CA ARG A 18 -30.19 -18.99 11.27
C ARG A 18 -30.28 -17.82 12.26
N PRO A 19 -31.32 -16.98 12.16
CA PRO A 19 -31.64 -16.00 13.20
C PRO A 19 -31.79 -16.70 14.57
N GLU A 20 -31.30 -16.09 15.65
CA GLU A 20 -31.62 -16.60 16.99
C GLU A 20 -33.12 -16.38 17.29
N PRO A 21 -33.85 -17.39 17.86
CA PRO A 21 -35.25 -17.22 18.18
C PRO A 21 -35.49 -16.08 19.16
N THR A 22 -36.34 -15.11 18.79
CA THR A 22 -36.77 -14.06 19.71
C THR A 22 -37.69 -14.65 20.77
N ALA A 23 -37.37 -14.44 22.04
CA ALA A 23 -38.18 -14.92 23.16
C ALA A 23 -39.50 -14.12 23.28
N SER A 24 -40.52 -14.52 22.52
CA SER A 24 -41.88 -13.99 22.59
C SER A 24 -42.91 -15.08 22.92
N SER A 25 -43.65 -14.85 24.00
CA SER A 25 -44.67 -15.67 24.67
C SER A 25 -44.24 -16.99 25.35
N PRO A 26 -44.37 -17.11 26.69
CA PRO A 26 -44.23 -18.37 27.42
C PRO A 26 -45.58 -19.11 27.52
N ASP A 27 -46.16 -19.51 26.39
CA ASP A 27 -47.42 -20.27 26.39
C ASP A 27 -47.18 -21.78 26.27
N ASN A 28 -47.17 -22.43 27.44
CA ASN A 28 -47.40 -23.87 27.54
C ASN A 28 -48.82 -24.20 27.04
N ASN A 29 -48.97 -24.77 25.83
CA ASN A 29 -49.61 -26.09 25.63
C ASN A 29 -49.89 -26.44 24.15
N SER A 30 -49.39 -27.61 23.74
CA SER A 30 -50.05 -28.59 22.85
C SER A 30 -50.82 -28.08 21.62
N ALA A 31 -50.10 -27.82 20.54
CA ALA A 31 -50.49 -28.14 19.16
C ALA A 31 -49.22 -28.47 18.36
N PRO A 32 -49.28 -29.23 17.25
CA PRO A 32 -48.23 -29.14 16.22
C PRO A 32 -48.20 -27.68 15.73
N PRO A 33 -47.03 -27.10 15.40
CA PRO A 33 -47.03 -25.82 14.72
C PRO A 33 -47.79 -25.98 13.40
N GLU A 34 -48.82 -25.15 13.21
CA GLU A 34 -49.34 -24.89 11.87
C GLU A 34 -48.18 -24.31 11.05
N GLU A 35 -48.09 -24.66 9.76
CA GLU A 35 -47.06 -24.12 8.88
C GLU A 35 -47.35 -22.62 8.68
N GLU A 36 -46.76 -21.76 9.53
CA GLU A 36 -46.81 -20.30 9.34
C GLU A 36 -46.22 -19.98 7.96
N GLU A 37 -47.05 -19.41 7.08
CA GLU A 37 -46.60 -19.00 5.75
C GLU A 37 -45.49 -17.94 5.89
N ASP A 38 -44.35 -18.18 5.22
CA ASP A 38 -43.19 -17.28 5.25
C ASP A 38 -43.60 -15.82 4.93
N GLU A 39 -43.19 -14.87 5.76
CA GLU A 39 -43.46 -13.45 5.49
C GLU A 39 -42.84 -13.01 4.15
N ILE A 40 -43.68 -12.50 3.24
CA ILE A 40 -43.25 -12.01 1.93
C ILE A 40 -43.08 -10.49 1.96
N MET A 41 -41.84 -10.02 1.82
CA MET A 41 -41.52 -8.62 1.63
C MET A 41 -41.40 -8.29 0.14
N HIS A 42 -42.22 -7.36 -0.35
CA HIS A 42 -42.12 -6.88 -1.73
C HIS A 42 -40.92 -5.96 -1.94
N MET A 43 -40.23 -6.12 -3.06
CA MET A 43 -39.02 -5.36 -3.40
C MET A 43 -39.38 -3.97 -3.95
N THR A 44 -38.70 -2.92 -3.47
CA THR A 44 -38.95 -1.54 -3.92
C THR A 44 -38.31 -1.24 -5.29
N PRO A 45 -38.64 -0.13 -5.98
CA PRO A 45 -37.94 0.28 -7.20
C PRO A 45 -36.44 0.55 -7.01
N TRP A 46 -36.01 0.93 -5.79
CA TRP A 46 -34.59 1.05 -5.46
C TRP A 46 -33.91 -0.32 -5.35
N ASP A 47 -34.59 -1.28 -4.73
CA ASP A 47 -34.09 -2.64 -4.50
C ASP A 47 -33.99 -3.42 -5.83
N LEU A 48 -35.07 -3.45 -6.62
CA LEU A 48 -35.12 -4.15 -7.90
C LEU A 48 -34.12 -3.59 -8.93
N ARG A 49 -33.84 -2.28 -8.90
CA ARG A 49 -32.81 -1.66 -9.76
C ARG A 49 -31.42 -2.26 -9.55
N MET A 50 -31.12 -2.72 -8.32
CA MET A 50 -29.81 -3.22 -7.92
C MET A 50 -29.68 -4.75 -8.02
N ILE A 51 -30.69 -5.46 -8.54
CA ILE A 51 -30.64 -6.94 -8.64
C ILE A 51 -29.57 -7.44 -9.62
N THR A 52 -29.17 -6.65 -10.62
CA THR A 52 -28.22 -7.04 -11.68
C THR A 52 -26.76 -6.61 -11.42
N VAL A 53 -26.40 -6.23 -10.19
CA VAL A 53 -24.99 -5.93 -9.81
C VAL A 53 -24.45 -6.95 -8.81
N ASP A 54 -23.13 -6.97 -8.61
CA ASP A 54 -22.50 -7.83 -7.61
C ASP A 54 -22.97 -7.51 -6.19
N TYR A 55 -22.80 -8.50 -5.32
CA TYR A 55 -22.86 -8.34 -3.87
C TYR A 55 -21.95 -7.20 -3.37
N ILE A 56 -22.43 -6.47 -2.36
CA ILE A 56 -21.62 -5.52 -1.59
C ILE A 56 -20.65 -6.33 -0.73
N GLN A 57 -19.36 -6.20 -1.00
CA GLN A 57 -18.30 -6.89 -0.25
C GLN A 57 -17.41 -5.89 0.51
N LYS A 58 -17.33 -6.03 1.84
CA LYS A 58 -16.37 -5.30 2.70
C LYS A 58 -15.86 -6.21 3.81
N GLY A 59 -14.59 -6.06 4.15
CA GLY A 59 -13.94 -6.86 5.18
C GLY A 59 -12.98 -6.05 6.03
N LEU A 60 -12.90 -6.44 7.31
CA LEU A 60 -12.10 -5.79 8.33
C LEU A 60 -10.94 -6.71 8.73
N LEU A 61 -9.74 -6.16 8.72
CA LEU A 61 -8.57 -6.81 9.28
C LEU A 61 -8.46 -6.41 10.75
N LEU A 62 -8.50 -7.39 11.65
CA LEU A 62 -8.48 -7.24 13.10
C LEU A 62 -7.16 -7.78 13.67
N PRO A 63 -6.70 -7.27 14.83
CA PRO A 63 -5.58 -7.86 15.54
C PRO A 63 -5.90 -9.29 16.00
N LYS A 64 -4.87 -10.10 16.23
CA LYS A 64 -5.04 -11.44 16.81
C LYS A 64 -5.59 -11.32 18.23
N PRO A 65 -6.63 -12.09 18.61
CA PRO A 65 -7.11 -12.12 19.98
C PRO A 65 -5.98 -12.52 20.96
N PRO A 66 -5.95 -11.98 22.20
CA PRO A 66 -4.98 -12.38 23.21
C PRO A 66 -4.98 -13.89 23.46
N ALA A 67 -3.79 -14.49 23.52
CA ALA A 67 -3.63 -15.95 23.54
C ALA A 67 -4.11 -16.56 24.88
N ALA A 68 -5.34 -17.10 24.88
CA ALA A 68 -5.91 -17.87 25.99
C ALA A 68 -5.98 -19.39 25.68
N GLY A 69 -4.88 -19.94 25.13
CA GLY A 69 -4.71 -21.37 24.85
C GLY A 69 -5.43 -21.89 23.59
N GLY A 70 -4.95 -23.00 23.02
CA GLY A 70 -5.45 -23.56 21.75
C GLY A 70 -6.92 -23.98 21.73
N ALA A 71 -7.55 -24.16 22.89
CA ALA A 71 -8.99 -24.43 23.00
C ALA A 71 -9.89 -23.22 22.69
N HIS A 72 -9.31 -22.05 22.40
CA HIS A 72 -10.06 -20.80 22.19
C HIS A 72 -10.28 -20.40 20.71
N ALA A 73 -9.56 -20.98 19.75
CA ALA A 73 -9.74 -20.65 18.32
C ALA A 73 -11.15 -21.03 17.82
N HIS A 74 -11.59 -22.27 18.09
CA HIS A 74 -12.99 -22.67 17.86
C HIS A 74 -14.00 -21.78 18.60
N ARG A 75 -13.70 -21.36 19.84
CA ARG A 75 -14.58 -20.47 20.62
C ARG A 75 -14.72 -19.08 20.01
N LEU A 76 -13.68 -18.57 19.32
CA LEU A 76 -13.76 -17.31 18.59
C LEU A 76 -14.75 -17.42 17.43
N VAL A 77 -14.57 -18.43 16.57
CA VAL A 77 -15.37 -18.65 15.37
C VAL A 77 -16.83 -18.97 15.71
N ASP A 78 -17.06 -19.78 16.73
CA ASP A 78 -18.41 -20.13 17.19
C ASP A 78 -19.06 -18.98 17.99
N GLY A 79 -18.28 -18.21 18.74
CA GLY A 79 -18.73 -16.96 19.37
C GLY A 79 -19.14 -15.90 18.34
N LEU A 80 -18.37 -15.75 17.26
CA LEU A 80 -18.69 -14.88 16.13
C LEU A 80 -19.95 -15.34 15.38
N ALA A 81 -20.13 -16.65 15.18
CA ALA A 81 -21.35 -17.18 14.57
C ALA A 81 -22.59 -17.01 15.47
N SER A 82 -22.43 -17.14 16.80
CA SER A 82 -23.49 -16.88 17.77
C SER A 82 -23.88 -15.40 17.87
N SER A 83 -22.90 -14.48 17.86
CA SER A 83 -23.20 -13.05 17.75
C SER A 83 -23.78 -12.67 16.39
N PHE A 84 -23.40 -13.37 15.31
CA PHE A 84 -23.97 -13.20 13.99
C PHE A 84 -25.44 -13.66 13.94
N ALA A 85 -25.79 -14.80 14.54
CA ALA A 85 -27.17 -15.27 14.67
C ALA A 85 -28.08 -14.25 15.38
N ARG A 86 -27.55 -13.63 16.45
CA ARG A 86 -28.21 -12.56 17.22
C ARG A 86 -28.36 -11.25 16.45
N ALA A 87 -27.34 -10.87 15.66
CA ALA A 87 -27.47 -9.75 14.74
C ALA A 87 -28.51 -10.05 13.66
N LEU A 88 -28.48 -11.26 13.09
CA LEU A 88 -29.39 -11.72 12.06
C LEU A 88 -30.85 -11.80 12.54
N ALA A 89 -31.11 -12.07 13.82
CA ALA A 89 -32.45 -11.94 14.43
C ALA A 89 -33.03 -10.52 14.32
N ARG A 90 -32.20 -9.48 14.41
CA ARG A 90 -32.64 -8.09 14.19
C ARG A 90 -32.81 -7.75 12.71
N PHE A 91 -32.14 -8.46 11.82
CA PHE A 91 -32.19 -8.26 10.36
C PHE A 91 -32.74 -9.52 9.65
N TYR A 92 -33.76 -10.16 10.23
CA TYR A 92 -34.23 -11.50 9.80
C TYR A 92 -34.56 -11.65 8.30
N PRO A 93 -35.00 -10.62 7.54
CA PRO A 93 -35.23 -10.78 6.11
C PRO A 93 -33.95 -11.14 5.33
N LEU A 94 -32.76 -10.80 5.86
CA LEU A 94 -31.47 -11.16 5.25
C LEU A 94 -31.10 -12.65 5.43
N ALA A 95 -31.84 -13.39 6.27
CA ALA A 95 -31.74 -14.85 6.39
C ALA A 95 -32.63 -15.60 5.38
N GLY A 96 -33.53 -14.89 4.69
CA GLY A 96 -34.47 -15.44 3.72
C GLY A 96 -33.85 -15.69 2.34
N ARG A 97 -34.71 -15.80 1.31
CA ARG A 97 -34.33 -15.97 -0.09
C ARG A 97 -35.14 -15.06 -1.00
N LEU A 98 -34.57 -14.72 -2.16
CA LEU A 98 -35.36 -14.12 -3.24
C LEU A 98 -36.26 -15.21 -3.84
N ALA A 99 -37.47 -14.81 -4.21
CA ALA A 99 -38.44 -15.61 -4.92
C ALA A 99 -38.86 -14.88 -6.21
N VAL A 100 -39.14 -15.67 -7.24
CA VAL A 100 -39.55 -15.19 -8.57
C VAL A 100 -40.85 -15.90 -8.91
N ASP A 101 -41.93 -15.15 -8.94
CA ASP A 101 -43.28 -15.66 -9.15
C ASP A 101 -43.87 -15.06 -10.44
N ALA A 102 -44.85 -15.73 -11.04
CA ALA A 102 -45.58 -15.17 -12.18
C ALA A 102 -46.45 -13.98 -11.73
N ALA A 103 -46.49 -12.91 -12.52
CA ALA A 103 -47.32 -11.75 -12.21
C ALA A 103 -48.83 -12.11 -12.26
N THR A 104 -49.58 -11.73 -11.23
CA THR A 104 -51.03 -11.93 -11.19
C THR A 104 -51.74 -11.01 -12.17
N GLY A 105 -52.52 -11.56 -13.10
CA GLY A 105 -53.38 -10.78 -14.00
C GLY A 105 -52.72 -10.27 -15.29
N GLY A 106 -51.50 -10.71 -15.62
CA GLY A 106 -50.84 -10.35 -16.88
C GLY A 106 -49.51 -11.06 -17.10
N PRO A 107 -48.86 -10.89 -18.27
CA PRO A 107 -47.52 -11.39 -18.50
C PRO A 107 -46.49 -10.57 -17.71
N GLY A 108 -45.60 -11.24 -16.99
CA GLY A 108 -44.54 -10.62 -16.20
C GLY A 108 -44.06 -11.53 -15.08
N VAL A 109 -43.01 -11.09 -14.38
CA VAL A 109 -42.51 -11.75 -13.16
C VAL A 109 -42.52 -10.76 -12.00
N VAL A 110 -42.80 -11.26 -10.80
CA VAL A 110 -42.66 -10.52 -9.54
C VAL A 110 -41.44 -11.09 -8.83
N VAL A 111 -40.55 -10.21 -8.36
CA VAL A 111 -39.47 -10.60 -7.44
C VAL A 111 -39.81 -10.15 -6.04
N SER A 112 -39.80 -11.07 -5.10
CA SER A 112 -40.09 -10.84 -3.69
C SER A 112 -38.97 -11.39 -2.81
N LEU A 113 -38.92 -10.93 -1.55
CA LEU A 113 -38.06 -11.48 -0.52
C LEU A 113 -38.91 -12.32 0.42
N ARG A 114 -38.70 -13.64 0.38
CA ARG A 114 -39.34 -14.60 1.29
C ARG A 114 -38.51 -14.71 2.56
N CYS A 115 -39.07 -14.36 3.71
CA CYS A 115 -38.36 -14.32 4.99
C CYS A 115 -38.27 -15.70 5.67
N SER A 116 -37.91 -16.74 4.90
CA SER A 116 -37.94 -18.17 5.26
C SER A 116 -37.07 -18.62 6.43
N GLY A 117 -36.28 -17.72 7.03
CA GLY A 117 -35.38 -18.04 8.14
C GLY A 117 -34.31 -19.10 7.83
N GLU A 118 -34.13 -19.49 6.57
CA GLU A 118 -33.21 -20.57 6.14
C GLU A 118 -31.77 -20.35 6.65
N GLY A 119 -31.35 -19.10 6.69
CA GLY A 119 -30.09 -18.64 7.26
C GLY A 119 -29.20 -17.92 6.25
N ALA A 120 -28.24 -17.16 6.80
CA ALA A 120 -27.11 -16.60 6.06
C ALA A 120 -25.93 -17.58 6.07
N GLU A 121 -25.06 -17.55 5.06
CA GLU A 121 -23.85 -18.39 5.09
C GLU A 121 -22.83 -17.82 6.09
N PHE A 122 -22.17 -18.71 6.81
CA PHE A 122 -21.02 -18.41 7.65
C PHE A 122 -19.88 -19.35 7.28
N VAL A 123 -18.76 -18.77 6.86
CA VAL A 123 -17.57 -19.46 6.38
C VAL A 123 -16.44 -19.28 7.40
N HIS A 124 -15.81 -20.38 7.81
CA HIS A 124 -14.56 -20.36 8.56
C HIS A 124 -13.43 -20.76 7.62
N ALA A 125 -12.37 -19.96 7.61
CA ALA A 125 -11.17 -20.19 6.83
C ALA A 125 -9.91 -19.95 7.67
N GLU A 126 -8.79 -20.51 7.22
CA GLU A 126 -7.45 -20.29 7.79
C GLU A 126 -6.47 -19.92 6.68
N ALA A 127 -5.57 -18.99 6.95
CA ALA A 127 -4.45 -18.64 6.09
C ALA A 127 -3.17 -18.48 6.96
N PRO A 128 -2.60 -19.60 7.44
CA PRO A 128 -1.54 -19.60 8.46
C PRO A 128 -0.20 -19.01 7.98
N GLU A 129 -0.03 -18.88 6.66
CA GLU A 129 1.15 -18.28 6.01
C GLU A 129 0.95 -16.78 5.68
N VAL A 130 -0.28 -16.26 5.83
CA VAL A 130 -0.61 -14.86 5.51
C VAL A 130 -0.57 -14.03 6.79
N THR A 131 0.11 -12.89 6.73
CA THR A 131 0.19 -11.90 7.82
C THR A 131 -0.71 -10.70 7.58
N VAL A 132 -0.95 -9.92 8.64
CA VAL A 132 -1.55 -8.60 8.58
C VAL A 132 -0.79 -7.70 7.59
N SER A 133 0.55 -7.73 7.64
CA SER A 133 1.44 -6.98 6.74
C SER A 133 1.20 -7.26 5.26
N ASP A 134 0.94 -8.53 4.90
CA ASP A 134 0.69 -8.94 3.51
C ASP A 134 -0.61 -8.35 2.94
N ILE A 135 -1.55 -7.90 3.78
CA ILE A 135 -2.84 -7.31 3.37
C ILE A 135 -2.81 -5.77 3.39
N ILE A 136 -2.03 -5.18 4.32
CA ILE A 136 -1.96 -3.73 4.50
C ILE A 136 -0.82 -3.05 3.75
N THR A 137 0.16 -3.83 3.27
CA THR A 137 1.31 -3.40 2.46
C THR A 137 2.07 -2.20 3.05
N LEU A 138 2.62 -2.38 4.26
CA LEU A 138 3.68 -1.49 4.78
C LEU A 138 5.02 -1.94 4.15
N PRO A 139 5.95 -1.03 3.78
CA PRO A 139 6.03 0.39 4.13
C PRO A 139 5.73 1.36 2.96
N ALA A 140 6.02 2.65 3.18
CA ALA A 140 5.77 3.76 2.25
C ALA A 140 6.22 3.47 0.80
N GLY A 141 5.33 3.75 -0.16
CA GLY A 141 5.52 3.48 -1.59
C GLY A 141 4.69 2.33 -2.14
N HIS A 142 4.21 1.41 -1.29
CA HIS A 142 3.40 0.26 -1.70
C HIS A 142 1.89 0.48 -1.51
N TYR A 143 1.30 1.38 -2.31
CA TYR A 143 -0.16 1.63 -2.28
C TYR A 143 -1.00 0.48 -2.85
N TYR A 144 -0.39 -0.42 -3.63
CA TYR A 144 -1.10 -1.49 -4.32
C TYR A 144 -1.68 -2.52 -3.35
N VAL A 145 -2.95 -2.85 -3.54
CA VAL A 145 -3.63 -3.95 -2.86
C VAL A 145 -3.26 -5.27 -3.56
N PRO A 146 -2.90 -6.33 -2.84
CA PRO A 146 -2.68 -7.65 -3.43
C PRO A 146 -4.03 -8.33 -3.70
N SER A 147 -4.69 -7.88 -4.78
CA SER A 147 -6.06 -8.24 -5.16
C SER A 147 -6.37 -9.73 -5.06
N ALA A 148 -5.54 -10.61 -5.64
CA ALA A 148 -5.78 -12.05 -5.62
C ALA A 148 -5.85 -12.64 -4.20
N LEU A 149 -4.96 -12.20 -3.31
CA LEU A 149 -4.99 -12.58 -1.89
C LEU A 149 -6.23 -11.99 -1.22
N VAL A 150 -6.44 -10.67 -1.35
CA VAL A 150 -7.54 -9.97 -0.67
C VAL A 150 -8.90 -10.54 -1.08
N TRP A 151 -9.15 -10.77 -2.36
CA TRP A 151 -10.41 -11.33 -2.87
C TRP A 151 -10.65 -12.75 -2.36
N SER A 152 -9.62 -13.57 -2.14
CA SER A 152 -9.76 -14.93 -1.58
C SER A 152 -10.25 -14.96 -0.12
N LEU A 153 -10.22 -13.82 0.58
CA LEU A 153 -10.74 -13.65 1.94
C LEU A 153 -12.27 -13.36 1.99
N PHE A 154 -12.95 -13.34 0.83
CA PHE A 154 -14.38 -13.01 0.72
C PHE A 154 -15.22 -14.19 0.20
N PRO A 155 -16.44 -14.38 0.73
CA PRO A 155 -17.40 -15.33 0.19
C PRO A 155 -18.21 -14.72 -0.96
N LEU A 156 -18.87 -15.55 -1.77
CA LEU A 156 -19.79 -15.15 -2.85
C LEU A 156 -19.16 -14.22 -3.92
N ASN A 157 -17.85 -14.36 -4.20
CA ASN A 157 -17.19 -13.63 -5.29
C ASN A 157 -17.81 -13.97 -6.65
N GLY A 158 -18.09 -12.94 -7.46
CA GLY A 158 -18.58 -13.08 -8.83
C GLY A 158 -20.07 -13.43 -8.97
N LEU A 159 -20.84 -13.44 -7.87
CA LEU A 159 -22.30 -13.59 -7.91
C LEU A 159 -22.99 -12.23 -8.07
N LEU A 160 -23.96 -12.19 -8.97
CA LEU A 160 -24.91 -11.10 -9.13
C LEU A 160 -26.11 -11.27 -8.19
N GLY A 161 -26.82 -10.18 -7.91
CA GLY A 161 -28.04 -10.23 -7.11
C GLY A 161 -29.14 -11.14 -7.69
N THR A 162 -29.18 -11.33 -9.02
CA THR A 162 -30.08 -12.22 -9.75
C THR A 162 -29.79 -13.70 -9.52
N ASP A 163 -28.54 -14.07 -9.26
CA ASP A 163 -28.14 -15.49 -9.17
C ASP A 163 -28.78 -16.14 -7.91
N ALA A 164 -28.96 -15.35 -6.86
CA ALA A 164 -29.70 -15.72 -5.66
C ALA A 164 -31.23 -15.89 -5.84
N ALA A 165 -31.76 -15.49 -7.01
CA ALA A 165 -33.18 -15.58 -7.36
C ALA A 165 -33.47 -16.64 -8.44
N LEU A 166 -32.45 -17.19 -9.10
CA LEU A 166 -32.58 -18.03 -10.30
C LEU A 166 -32.25 -19.51 -10.10
N ASP A 167 -31.53 -19.87 -9.04
CA ASP A 167 -30.97 -21.21 -8.86
C ASP A 167 -31.83 -22.09 -7.93
N ASP A 168 -32.78 -22.86 -8.47
CA ASP A 168 -33.79 -23.56 -7.66
C ASP A 168 -33.25 -24.68 -6.76
N ASP A 169 -32.14 -25.34 -7.13
CA ASP A 169 -31.54 -26.42 -6.32
C ASP A 169 -30.56 -25.90 -5.25
N SER A 170 -30.07 -24.64 -5.35
CA SER A 170 -29.13 -24.07 -4.37
C SER A 170 -29.15 -22.53 -4.26
N ARG A 171 -30.33 -21.90 -4.21
CA ARG A 171 -30.53 -20.43 -4.12
C ARG A 171 -29.49 -19.77 -3.22
N ALA A 172 -28.57 -19.01 -3.82
CA ALA A 172 -27.46 -18.40 -3.11
C ALA A 172 -27.96 -17.52 -1.96
N PRO A 173 -27.33 -17.59 -0.77
CA PRO A 173 -27.78 -16.84 0.39
C PRO A 173 -27.61 -15.33 0.13
N LEU A 174 -28.56 -14.54 0.64
CA LEU A 174 -28.57 -13.08 0.46
C LEU A 174 -27.47 -12.38 1.26
N LEU A 175 -26.92 -13.08 2.25
CA LEU A 175 -25.89 -12.63 3.15
C LEU A 175 -24.93 -13.79 3.40
N SER A 176 -23.63 -13.51 3.33
CA SER A 176 -22.57 -14.43 3.76
C SER A 176 -21.50 -13.68 4.54
N ALA A 177 -21.00 -14.28 5.62
CA ALA A 177 -19.88 -13.78 6.40
C ALA A 177 -18.73 -14.80 6.37
N GLN A 178 -17.48 -14.34 6.20
CA GLN A 178 -16.29 -15.18 6.27
C GLN A 178 -15.34 -14.69 7.37
N VAL A 179 -14.97 -15.58 8.28
CA VAL A 179 -13.93 -15.36 9.28
C VAL A 179 -12.70 -16.14 8.85
N THR A 180 -11.63 -15.43 8.49
CA THR A 180 -10.35 -16.02 8.10
C THR A 180 -9.31 -15.77 9.19
N GLU A 181 -8.81 -16.83 9.83
CA GLU A 181 -7.71 -16.74 10.80
C GLU A 181 -6.37 -16.60 10.08
N LEU A 182 -5.57 -15.60 10.45
CA LEU A 182 -4.26 -15.30 9.86
C LEU A 182 -3.12 -15.67 10.83
N ALA A 183 -1.88 -15.60 10.36
CA ALA A 183 -0.67 -15.84 11.16
C ALA A 183 -0.64 -14.97 12.44
N ASP A 184 -0.99 -13.69 12.31
CA ASP A 184 -0.90 -12.63 13.34
C ASP A 184 -2.16 -11.73 13.41
N GLY A 185 -3.28 -12.15 12.80
CA GLY A 185 -4.53 -11.40 12.79
C GLY A 185 -5.77 -12.25 12.48
N VAL A 186 -6.91 -11.59 12.29
CA VAL A 186 -8.16 -12.21 11.81
C VAL A 186 -8.78 -11.28 10.77
N PHE A 187 -9.25 -11.82 9.65
CA PHE A 187 -10.01 -11.05 8.66
C PHE A 187 -11.49 -11.45 8.71
N VAL A 188 -12.38 -10.48 8.97
CA VAL A 188 -13.83 -10.69 9.00
C VAL A 188 -14.44 -9.98 7.80
N ALA A 189 -14.90 -10.76 6.82
CA ALA A 189 -15.53 -10.31 5.59
C ALA A 189 -17.04 -10.52 5.62
N MET A 190 -17.78 -9.66 4.90
CA MET A 190 -19.21 -9.83 4.68
C MET A 190 -19.59 -9.46 3.24
N SER A 191 -20.48 -10.28 2.66
CA SER A 191 -21.04 -10.18 1.31
C SER A 191 -22.56 -10.07 1.43
N LEU A 192 -23.15 -8.97 0.94
CA LEU A 192 -24.60 -8.71 1.00
C LEU A 192 -25.15 -8.51 -0.42
N ASN A 193 -26.24 -9.20 -0.77
CA ASN A 193 -26.92 -9.02 -2.05
C ASN A 193 -27.43 -7.57 -2.17
N HIS A 194 -26.95 -6.84 -3.19
CA HIS A 194 -27.23 -5.41 -3.31
C HIS A 194 -28.72 -5.12 -3.56
N ALA A 195 -29.52 -6.10 -3.99
CA ALA A 195 -30.96 -5.95 -4.12
C ALA A 195 -31.67 -5.73 -2.76
N VAL A 196 -31.17 -6.29 -1.65
CA VAL A 196 -31.87 -6.24 -0.35
C VAL A 196 -31.32 -5.19 0.62
N GLY A 197 -30.22 -4.51 0.28
CA GLY A 197 -29.64 -3.46 1.09
C GLY A 197 -28.57 -2.63 0.38
N ASP A 198 -28.48 -1.35 0.71
CA ASP A 198 -27.37 -0.47 0.32
C ASP A 198 -26.23 -0.46 1.36
N GLY A 199 -25.19 0.35 1.11
CA GLY A 199 -24.07 0.51 2.03
C GLY A 199 -24.44 1.00 3.44
N THR A 200 -25.56 1.72 3.61
CA THR A 200 -26.04 2.09 4.96
C THR A 200 -26.55 0.86 5.69
N THR A 201 -27.35 0.03 5.00
CA THR A 201 -27.85 -1.25 5.53
C THR A 201 -26.70 -2.19 5.87
N PHE A 202 -25.70 -2.29 4.99
CA PHE A 202 -24.51 -3.12 5.19
C PHE A 202 -23.78 -2.78 6.50
N TRP A 203 -23.41 -1.50 6.69
CA TRP A 203 -22.68 -1.09 7.88
C TRP A 203 -23.56 -1.06 9.14
N HIS A 204 -24.88 -0.85 9.02
CA HIS A 204 -25.78 -0.97 10.16
C HIS A 204 -25.81 -2.42 10.70
N LEU A 205 -25.87 -3.42 9.82
CA LEU A 205 -25.74 -4.83 10.21
C LEU A 205 -24.35 -5.13 10.80
N PHE A 206 -23.28 -4.75 10.10
CA PHE A 206 -21.91 -5.05 10.52
C PHE A 206 -21.59 -4.45 11.91
N ASN A 207 -21.99 -3.20 12.13
CA ASN A 207 -21.80 -2.50 13.41
C ASN A 207 -22.67 -3.10 14.53
N THR A 208 -23.88 -3.58 14.20
CA THR A 208 -24.73 -4.29 15.19
C THR A 208 -24.11 -5.64 15.56
N TRP A 209 -23.51 -6.35 14.60
CA TRP A 209 -22.85 -7.63 14.85
C TRP A 209 -21.61 -7.49 15.73
N SER A 210 -20.72 -6.54 15.44
CA SER A 210 -19.54 -6.30 16.28
C SER A 210 -19.91 -5.85 17.70
N GLU A 211 -20.94 -5.00 17.85
CA GLU A 211 -21.45 -4.58 19.15
C GLU A 211 -22.02 -5.77 19.97
N ILE A 212 -22.85 -6.62 19.36
CA ILE A 212 -23.39 -7.84 19.99
C ILE A 212 -22.28 -8.85 20.35
N SER A 213 -21.23 -8.93 19.54
CA SER A 213 -20.06 -9.76 19.83
C SER A 213 -19.32 -9.27 21.07
N ARG A 214 -19.06 -7.96 21.14
CA ARG A 214 -18.33 -7.30 22.24
C ARG A 214 -19.10 -7.30 23.56
N ALA A 215 -20.42 -7.27 23.53
CA ALA A 215 -21.26 -7.22 24.73
C ALA A 215 -21.23 -8.52 25.57
N GLY A 216 -20.83 -9.65 25.00
CA GLY A 216 -20.91 -10.96 25.65
C GLY A 216 -22.34 -11.53 25.67
N GLY A 217 -22.47 -12.83 25.93
CA GLY A 217 -23.74 -13.56 25.86
C GLY A 217 -24.65 -13.46 27.09
N GLU A 218 -24.40 -12.55 28.03
CA GLU A 218 -25.06 -12.54 29.34
C GLU A 218 -26.44 -11.84 29.35
N GLY A 219 -27.43 -12.48 28.70
CA GLY A 219 -28.84 -12.52 29.13
C GLY A 219 -29.65 -11.22 29.31
N ARG A 220 -29.06 -10.05 29.09
CA ARG A 220 -29.71 -8.75 29.04
C ARG A 220 -29.55 -8.22 27.62
N GLU A 221 -30.59 -7.59 27.07
CA GLU A 221 -30.40 -6.59 26.02
C GLU A 221 -29.56 -5.45 26.64
N ALA A 222 -28.23 -5.56 26.58
CA ALA A 222 -27.37 -4.41 26.74
C ALA A 222 -27.85 -3.36 25.73
N GLU A 223 -28.05 -2.12 26.18
CA GLU A 223 -28.64 -1.07 25.36
C GLU A 223 -27.68 -0.75 24.20
N LEU A 224 -27.96 -1.36 23.03
CA LEU A 224 -27.10 -1.26 21.86
C LEU A 224 -27.15 0.16 21.32
N CYS A 225 -25.97 0.71 21.04
CA CYS A 225 -25.78 2.01 20.42
C CYS A 225 -26.30 2.00 18.98
N THR A 226 -26.31 0.83 18.31
CA THR A 226 -26.97 0.71 17.01
C THR A 226 -28.51 0.72 17.16
N PRO A 227 -29.22 1.58 16.40
CA PRO A 227 -30.67 1.66 16.47
C PRO A 227 -31.32 0.35 15.98
N ARG A 228 -32.53 0.04 16.45
CA ARG A 228 -33.31 -1.07 15.88
C ARG A 228 -33.58 -0.77 14.38
N PRO A 229 -33.34 -1.74 13.47
CA PRO A 229 -33.65 -1.57 12.06
C PRO A 229 -35.16 -1.42 11.83
N VAL A 230 -35.53 -0.64 10.81
CA VAL A 230 -36.89 -0.56 10.30
C VAL A 230 -36.97 -1.39 9.03
N LEU A 231 -37.74 -2.47 9.09
CA LEU A 231 -37.83 -3.49 8.05
C LEU A 231 -39.00 -3.24 7.08
N ASP A 232 -39.99 -2.45 7.51
CA ASP A 232 -41.15 -2.04 6.69
C ASP A 232 -40.68 -1.42 5.37
N ARG A 233 -41.05 -2.06 4.25
CA ARG A 233 -40.63 -1.66 2.90
C ARG A 233 -41.29 -0.35 2.51
N TRP A 234 -40.48 0.64 2.14
CA TRP A 234 -40.97 1.98 1.81
C TRP A 234 -41.35 2.07 0.33
N PHE A 235 -42.63 2.31 0.07
CA PHE A 235 -43.18 2.56 -1.27
C PHE A 235 -43.78 3.96 -1.37
N LEU A 236 -43.98 4.42 -2.60
CA LEU A 236 -44.88 5.53 -2.88
C LEU A 236 -46.30 5.00 -3.05
N ASP A 237 -47.30 5.76 -2.58
CA ASP A 237 -48.73 5.43 -2.74
C ASP A 237 -49.16 5.19 -4.20
N THR A 238 -48.37 5.67 -5.17
CA THR A 238 -48.58 5.52 -6.61
C THR A 238 -47.83 4.35 -7.25
N CYS A 239 -46.99 3.63 -6.50
CA CYS A 239 -46.31 2.43 -7.00
C CYS A 239 -47.23 1.20 -6.84
N PRO A 240 -47.36 0.34 -7.86
CA PRO A 240 -48.00 -0.95 -7.68
C PRO A 240 -47.17 -1.81 -6.72
N VAL A 241 -47.85 -2.55 -5.84
CA VAL A 241 -47.24 -3.50 -4.90
C VAL A 241 -48.03 -4.80 -4.99
N PRO A 242 -47.42 -5.94 -5.41
CA PRO A 242 -46.05 -6.06 -5.95
C PRO A 242 -45.85 -5.32 -7.28
N ILE A 243 -44.58 -5.04 -7.61
CA ILE A 243 -44.19 -4.53 -8.93
C ILE A 243 -44.03 -5.72 -9.89
N ALA A 244 -44.89 -5.80 -10.90
CA ALA A 244 -44.73 -6.74 -12.00
C ALA A 244 -43.67 -6.23 -13.00
N LEU A 245 -42.57 -6.96 -13.14
CA LEU A 245 -41.55 -6.68 -14.15
C LEU A 245 -42.04 -7.20 -15.52
N PRO A 246 -41.98 -6.40 -16.60
CA PRO A 246 -42.44 -6.78 -17.94
C PRO A 246 -41.42 -7.67 -18.68
N LEU A 247 -41.02 -8.76 -18.03
CA LEU A 247 -40.07 -9.76 -18.50
C LEU A 247 -40.79 -11.09 -18.73
N ARG A 248 -40.26 -11.97 -19.58
CA ARG A 248 -40.80 -13.34 -19.69
C ARG A 248 -40.28 -14.20 -18.56
N LYS A 249 -39.04 -13.97 -18.16
CA LYS A 249 -38.33 -14.63 -17.07
C LYS A 249 -37.20 -13.73 -16.55
N LEU A 250 -36.70 -13.95 -15.34
CA LEU A 250 -35.74 -13.04 -14.72
C LEU A 250 -34.36 -13.08 -15.41
N GLU A 251 -34.01 -14.17 -16.07
CA GLU A 251 -32.78 -14.31 -16.85
C GLU A 251 -32.70 -13.33 -18.04
N ASP A 252 -33.84 -12.79 -18.49
CA ASP A 252 -33.91 -11.81 -19.60
C ASP A 252 -33.14 -10.51 -19.28
N ILE A 253 -32.85 -10.23 -18.00
CA ILE A 253 -32.06 -9.08 -17.56
C ILE A 253 -30.66 -9.45 -17.04
N VAL A 254 -30.30 -10.72 -16.99
CA VAL A 254 -28.95 -11.14 -16.55
C VAL A 254 -27.94 -10.78 -17.63
N ARG A 255 -26.93 -10.00 -17.25
CA ARG A 255 -25.80 -9.66 -18.11
C ARG A 255 -24.53 -10.04 -17.37
N GLN A 256 -23.83 -11.05 -17.87
CA GLN A 256 -22.54 -11.46 -17.31
C GLN A 256 -21.55 -10.29 -17.45
N PRO A 257 -21.02 -9.75 -16.34
CA PRO A 257 -20.14 -8.59 -16.37
C PRO A 257 -18.73 -8.97 -16.86
N GLU A 258 -18.29 -8.33 -17.94
CA GLU A 258 -16.88 -8.38 -18.36
C GLU A 258 -16.10 -7.31 -17.59
N TYR A 259 -15.42 -7.71 -16.52
CA TYR A 259 -14.48 -6.82 -15.82
C TYR A 259 -13.19 -6.71 -16.63
N PRO A 260 -12.79 -5.50 -17.11
CA PRO A 260 -11.44 -5.33 -17.65
C PRO A 260 -10.42 -5.58 -16.52
N PRO A 261 -9.19 -6.01 -16.84
CA PRO A 261 -8.15 -6.19 -15.84
C PRO A 261 -7.79 -4.83 -15.23
N VAL A 262 -8.28 -4.56 -14.02
CA VAL A 262 -7.92 -3.39 -13.22
C VAL A 262 -6.87 -3.74 -12.17
N ARG A 263 -6.17 -2.73 -11.68
CA ARG A 263 -5.41 -2.82 -10.44
C ARG A 263 -6.06 -1.94 -9.38
N GLU A 264 -5.66 -2.15 -8.14
CA GLU A 264 -6.22 -1.49 -6.97
C GLU A 264 -5.12 -0.84 -6.15
N CYS A 265 -5.32 0.41 -5.74
CA CYS A 265 -4.50 1.07 -4.73
C CYS A 265 -5.37 1.54 -3.56
N PHE A 266 -4.80 1.53 -2.35
CA PHE A 266 -5.39 2.10 -1.16
C PHE A 266 -4.57 3.32 -0.75
N PHE A 267 -5.20 4.49 -0.73
CA PHE A 267 -4.57 5.77 -0.42
C PHE A 267 -5.19 6.34 0.86
N ASP A 268 -4.40 6.47 1.92
CA ASP A 268 -4.77 7.20 3.14
C ASP A 268 -4.46 8.70 2.98
N PHE A 269 -5.41 9.56 3.36
CA PHE A 269 -5.28 11.02 3.32
C PHE A 269 -5.37 11.58 4.74
N PRO A 270 -4.25 12.06 5.32
CA PRO A 270 -4.24 12.69 6.64
C PRO A 270 -5.23 13.85 6.77
N ALA A 271 -5.76 14.05 7.98
CA ALA A 271 -6.72 15.12 8.26
C ALA A 271 -6.15 16.53 8.01
N GLU A 272 -4.83 16.70 8.02
CA GLU A 272 -4.17 17.94 7.58
C GLU A 272 -4.27 18.13 6.06
N SER A 273 -3.94 17.11 5.26
CA SER A 273 -4.04 17.12 3.79
C SER A 273 -5.46 17.42 3.32
N VAL A 274 -6.44 16.74 3.91
CA VAL A 274 -7.87 16.95 3.60
C VAL A 274 -8.31 18.38 3.93
N ARG A 275 -7.81 18.97 5.03
CA ARG A 275 -8.04 20.39 5.36
C ARG A 275 -7.35 21.34 4.37
N LYS A 276 -6.10 21.05 3.96
CA LYS A 276 -5.36 21.84 2.95
C LYS A 276 -6.09 21.85 1.61
N LEU A 277 -6.53 20.69 1.11
CA LEU A 277 -7.35 20.58 -0.12
C LEU A 277 -8.65 21.38 0.00
N LYS A 278 -9.37 21.26 1.13
CA LYS A 278 -10.59 22.05 1.37
C LYS A 278 -10.31 23.55 1.38
N ALA A 279 -9.25 23.99 2.05
CA ALA A 279 -8.90 25.41 2.12
C ALA A 279 -8.54 25.96 0.74
N LYS A 280 -7.70 25.25 -0.03
CA LYS A 280 -7.33 25.59 -1.41
C LYS A 280 -8.57 25.70 -2.31
N ALA A 281 -9.45 24.70 -2.30
CA ALA A 281 -10.66 24.68 -3.11
C ALA A 281 -11.60 25.87 -2.82
N ASN A 282 -11.81 26.19 -1.53
CA ASN A 282 -12.64 27.35 -1.15
C ASN A 282 -11.96 28.69 -1.47
N ALA A 283 -10.64 28.80 -1.33
CA ALA A 283 -9.88 30.01 -1.67
C ALA A 283 -9.91 30.30 -3.18
N GLU A 284 -9.78 29.27 -4.03
CA GLU A 284 -9.91 29.41 -5.49
C GLU A 284 -11.30 29.93 -5.89
N ILE A 285 -12.38 29.44 -5.25
CA ILE A 285 -13.75 29.94 -5.48
C ILE A 285 -13.94 31.37 -4.97
N ALA A 286 -13.35 31.74 -3.83
CA ALA A 286 -13.42 33.10 -3.31
C ALA A 286 -12.64 34.11 -4.18
N ALA A 287 -11.53 33.69 -4.80
CA ALA A 287 -10.70 34.51 -5.67
C ALA A 287 -11.25 34.64 -7.11
N GLY A 288 -11.93 33.61 -7.63
CA GLY A 288 -12.51 33.55 -8.98
C GLY A 288 -13.77 34.39 -9.18
N GLY A 289 -13.76 35.64 -8.73
CA GLY A 289 -14.94 36.50 -8.59
C GLY A 289 -15.85 36.56 -9.83
N GLY A 290 -17.12 36.20 -9.64
CA GLY A 290 -18.19 36.47 -10.63
C GLY A 290 -19.15 35.31 -10.93
N THR A 291 -18.80 34.04 -10.67
CA THR A 291 -19.63 32.88 -11.10
C THR A 291 -20.06 31.90 -10.01
N ALA A 292 -19.57 32.06 -8.79
CA ALA A 292 -20.10 31.40 -7.59
C ALA A 292 -20.89 32.42 -6.77
N PRO A 293 -22.14 32.14 -6.36
CA PRO A 293 -22.83 32.98 -5.40
C PRO A 293 -22.05 32.95 -4.06
N ALA A 294 -21.93 34.11 -3.41
CA ALA A 294 -20.98 34.40 -2.32
C ALA A 294 -21.23 33.66 -0.98
N ALA A 295 -21.88 32.50 -1.02
CA ALA A 295 -22.26 31.67 0.13
C ALA A 295 -21.92 30.18 -0.03
N VAL A 296 -21.35 29.72 -1.16
CA VAL A 296 -21.06 28.30 -1.38
C VAL A 296 -19.77 27.89 -0.67
N VAL A 297 -19.89 27.10 0.40
CA VAL A 297 -18.76 26.47 1.09
C VAL A 297 -18.58 25.03 0.60
N LEU A 298 -17.43 24.74 0.00
CA LEU A 298 -17.08 23.40 -0.49
C LEU A 298 -16.65 22.51 0.67
N SER A 299 -17.17 21.27 0.69
CA SER A 299 -16.86 20.29 1.73
C SER A 299 -15.52 19.58 1.49
N SER A 300 -14.97 19.00 2.57
CA SER A 300 -13.75 18.17 2.52
C SER A 300 -13.85 17.05 1.48
N LEU A 301 -15.01 16.38 1.44
CA LEU A 301 -15.26 15.25 0.55
C LEU A 301 -15.31 15.69 -0.93
N GLN A 302 -15.99 16.80 -1.23
CA GLN A 302 -16.02 17.40 -2.58
C GLN A 302 -14.62 17.84 -3.02
N SER A 303 -13.81 18.37 -2.11
CA SER A 303 -12.44 18.81 -2.41
C SER A 303 -11.51 17.62 -2.67
N LEU A 304 -11.62 16.53 -1.89
CA LEU A 304 -10.85 15.31 -2.12
C LEU A 304 -11.27 14.59 -3.42
N PHE A 305 -12.56 14.50 -3.71
CA PHE A 305 -13.06 13.92 -4.96
C PHE A 305 -12.68 14.76 -6.19
N ALA A 306 -12.66 16.10 -6.07
CA ALA A 306 -12.16 16.96 -7.14
C ALA A 306 -10.65 16.78 -7.38
N HIS A 307 -9.87 16.61 -6.31
CA HIS A 307 -8.44 16.30 -6.38
C HIS A 307 -8.19 14.99 -7.12
N LEU A 308 -8.92 13.93 -6.73
CA LEU A 308 -8.89 12.65 -7.42
C LEU A 308 -9.36 12.74 -8.87
N TRP A 309 -10.46 13.43 -9.17
CA TRP A 309 -11.00 13.54 -10.53
C TRP A 309 -9.99 14.17 -11.48
N ARG A 310 -9.35 15.27 -11.05
CA ARG A 310 -8.29 15.95 -11.80
C ARG A 310 -7.09 15.03 -12.01
N ALA A 311 -6.65 14.33 -10.97
CA ALA A 311 -5.56 13.37 -11.05
C ALA A 311 -5.86 12.19 -12.00
N VAL A 312 -7.07 11.62 -11.95
CA VAL A 312 -7.51 10.56 -12.88
C VAL A 312 -7.58 11.06 -14.31
N CYS A 313 -8.02 12.29 -14.57
CA CYS A 313 -8.00 12.88 -15.91
C CYS A 313 -6.58 12.98 -16.48
N ARG A 314 -5.60 13.37 -15.66
CA ARG A 314 -4.17 13.36 -16.05
C ARG A 314 -3.64 11.95 -16.25
N ALA A 315 -3.92 11.06 -15.30
CA ALA A 315 -3.42 9.68 -15.30
C ALA A 315 -4.01 8.81 -16.42
N ARG A 316 -5.19 9.16 -16.96
CA ARG A 316 -5.75 8.60 -18.19
C ARG A 316 -5.29 9.32 -19.48
N GLU A 317 -4.48 10.37 -19.37
CA GLU A 317 -3.98 11.18 -20.49
C GLU A 317 -5.11 11.70 -21.41
N LEU A 318 -6.25 12.08 -20.81
CA LEU A 318 -7.46 12.46 -21.55
C LEU A 318 -7.20 13.72 -22.41
N ALA A 319 -7.60 13.65 -23.69
CA ALA A 319 -7.59 14.80 -24.58
C ALA A 319 -8.47 15.94 -24.01
N PRO A 320 -8.10 17.22 -24.15
CA PRO A 320 -8.84 18.32 -23.51
C PRO A 320 -10.34 18.38 -23.83
N GLY A 321 -10.75 17.95 -25.03
CA GLY A 321 -12.16 17.89 -25.44
C GLY A 321 -12.89 16.58 -25.10
N ALA A 322 -12.23 15.61 -24.46
CA ALA A 322 -12.88 14.36 -24.05
C ALA A 322 -13.85 14.62 -22.89
N GLU A 323 -15.08 14.12 -22.99
CA GLU A 323 -16.04 14.16 -21.88
C GLU A 323 -15.57 13.27 -20.72
N THR A 324 -15.82 13.71 -19.49
CA THR A 324 -15.58 12.97 -18.26
C THR A 324 -16.72 13.22 -17.27
N ALA A 325 -17.00 12.24 -16.41
CA ALA A 325 -18.06 12.33 -15.42
C ALA A 325 -17.60 11.83 -14.05
N TYR A 326 -18.19 12.40 -12.99
CA TYR A 326 -18.05 11.91 -11.63
C TYR A 326 -19.42 11.54 -11.06
N LEU A 327 -19.54 10.28 -10.64
CA LEU A 327 -20.78 9.68 -10.16
C LEU A 327 -20.76 9.56 -8.63
N LEU A 328 -21.82 10.09 -8.00
CA LEU A 328 -21.96 10.23 -6.56
C LEU A 328 -23.32 9.64 -6.09
N PRO A 329 -23.32 8.48 -5.41
CA PRO A 329 -24.48 7.98 -4.70
C PRO A 329 -24.88 8.94 -3.56
N VAL A 330 -26.14 9.38 -3.56
CA VAL A 330 -26.72 10.29 -2.57
C VAL A 330 -27.78 9.55 -1.77
N GLY A 331 -27.52 9.32 -0.48
CA GLY A 331 -28.46 8.65 0.42
C GLY A 331 -29.74 9.46 0.64
N CYS A 332 -30.89 8.81 0.44
CA CYS A 332 -32.23 9.41 0.48
C CYS A 332 -32.85 9.45 1.87
N ARG A 333 -32.42 8.61 2.84
CA ARG A 333 -33.01 8.51 4.19
C ARG A 333 -33.17 9.86 4.91
N ALA A 334 -32.20 10.77 4.78
CA ALA A 334 -32.25 12.11 5.38
C ALA A 334 -32.74 13.23 4.43
N ARG A 335 -33.28 12.87 3.27
CA ARG A 335 -33.65 13.80 2.18
C ARG A 335 -35.04 13.58 1.58
N VAL A 336 -35.59 12.37 1.68
CA VAL A 336 -36.93 12.01 1.22
C VAL A 336 -37.81 11.81 2.45
N ARG A 337 -38.91 12.56 2.56
CA ARG A 337 -39.82 12.52 3.71
C ARG A 337 -40.46 11.15 3.86
N GLY A 338 -40.54 10.68 5.11
CA GLY A 338 -41.14 9.39 5.45
C GLY A 338 -40.22 8.18 5.28
N VAL A 339 -38.99 8.33 4.77
CA VAL A 339 -37.98 7.26 4.80
C VAL A 339 -37.27 7.26 6.16
N PRO A 340 -37.33 6.20 6.98
CA PRO A 340 -36.65 6.14 8.27
C PRO A 340 -35.11 6.17 8.17
N GLN A 341 -34.43 6.73 9.18
CA GLN A 341 -32.95 6.70 9.23
C GLN A 341 -32.38 5.28 9.38
N ALA A 342 -33.10 4.39 10.07
CA ALA A 342 -32.73 2.99 10.27
C ALA A 342 -33.40 2.04 9.24
N TYR A 343 -33.90 2.57 8.12
CA TYR A 343 -34.52 1.77 7.05
C TYR A 343 -33.54 0.75 6.46
N VAL A 344 -33.94 -0.52 6.41
CA VAL A 344 -33.20 -1.63 5.81
C VAL A 344 -33.66 -1.84 4.37
N GLY A 345 -32.72 -1.70 3.43
CA GLY A 345 -33.00 -1.70 1.99
C GLY A 345 -32.15 -0.68 1.25
N ASN A 346 -32.44 -0.49 -0.03
CA ASN A 346 -31.82 0.56 -0.83
C ASN A 346 -32.63 1.86 -0.70
N ALA A 347 -31.96 2.96 -0.34
CA ALA A 347 -32.54 4.30 -0.36
C ALA A 347 -31.49 5.32 -0.84
N VAL A 348 -31.19 5.27 -2.14
CA VAL A 348 -30.08 6.01 -2.78
C VAL A 348 -30.50 6.50 -4.17
N THR A 349 -30.14 7.73 -4.53
CA THR A 349 -30.18 8.23 -5.93
C THR A 349 -28.77 8.57 -6.42
N LEU A 350 -28.60 8.85 -7.71
CA LEU A 350 -27.31 9.12 -8.34
C LEU A 350 -27.19 10.60 -8.74
N ALA A 351 -26.28 11.33 -8.10
CA ALA A 351 -25.82 12.62 -8.58
C ALA A 351 -24.68 12.43 -9.59
N VAL A 352 -24.67 13.23 -10.65
CA VAL A 352 -23.68 13.14 -11.74
C VAL A 352 -23.14 14.53 -12.07
N ALA A 353 -21.84 14.74 -11.89
CA ALA A 353 -21.12 15.87 -12.48
C ALA A 353 -20.57 15.46 -13.86
N LYS A 354 -20.70 16.32 -14.86
CA LYS A 354 -20.15 16.12 -16.23
C LYS A 354 -19.44 17.37 -16.71
N SER A 355 -18.35 17.21 -17.45
CA SER A 355 -17.57 18.28 -18.08
C SER A 355 -16.55 17.67 -19.05
N THR A 356 -15.77 18.48 -19.76
CA THR A 356 -14.59 18.01 -20.51
C THR A 356 -13.35 17.92 -19.62
N ALA A 357 -12.40 17.06 -19.98
CA ALA A 357 -11.14 16.92 -19.24
C ALA A 357 -10.34 18.24 -19.19
N GLY A 358 -10.37 19.04 -20.26
CA GLY A 358 -9.70 20.34 -20.33
C GLY A 358 -10.26 21.36 -19.34
N GLU A 359 -11.58 21.41 -19.18
CA GLU A 359 -12.25 22.26 -18.17
C GLU A 359 -11.95 21.78 -16.75
N VAL A 360 -12.08 20.47 -16.47
CA VAL A 360 -11.80 19.88 -15.14
C VAL A 360 -10.36 20.14 -14.70
N LEU A 361 -9.39 20.05 -15.62
CA LEU A 361 -7.98 20.30 -15.33
C LEU A 361 -7.69 21.81 -15.20
N GLY A 362 -8.15 22.60 -16.17
CA GLY A 362 -7.86 24.03 -16.30
C GLY A 362 -8.63 24.95 -15.35
N GLY A 363 -9.82 24.55 -14.88
CA GLY A 363 -10.62 25.31 -13.92
C GLY A 363 -10.07 25.31 -12.48
N GLY A 364 -9.11 24.43 -12.17
CA GLY A 364 -8.55 24.29 -10.82
C GLY A 364 -9.34 23.37 -9.91
N LEU A 365 -8.87 23.24 -8.66
CA LEU A 365 -9.46 22.35 -7.66
C LEU A 365 -10.83 22.85 -7.19
N GLY A 366 -10.95 24.16 -6.96
CA GLY A 366 -12.19 24.81 -6.52
C GLY A 366 -13.33 24.66 -7.53
N TRP A 367 -13.02 24.82 -8.83
CA TRP A 367 -14.02 24.69 -9.90
C TRP A 367 -14.53 23.25 -10.05
N ALA A 368 -13.63 22.26 -10.06
CA ALA A 368 -14.02 20.85 -10.11
C ALA A 368 -14.83 20.46 -8.86
N ALA A 369 -14.45 20.94 -7.67
CA ALA A 369 -15.22 20.74 -6.44
C ALA A 369 -16.59 21.45 -6.46
N LEU A 370 -16.71 22.60 -7.14
CA LEU A 370 -17.98 23.30 -7.35
C LEU A 370 -18.91 22.54 -8.29
N LEU A 371 -18.41 21.84 -9.32
CA LEU A 371 -19.24 20.93 -10.12
C LEU A 371 -19.83 19.80 -9.27
N LEU A 372 -19.00 19.14 -8.45
CA LEU A 372 -19.46 18.10 -7.51
C LEU A 372 -20.45 18.66 -6.48
N ASN A 373 -20.25 19.91 -6.03
CA ASN A 373 -21.18 20.60 -5.16
C ASN A 373 -22.54 20.84 -5.82
N ARG A 374 -22.55 21.38 -7.05
CA ARG A 374 -23.77 21.61 -7.84
C ARG A 374 -24.53 20.31 -8.11
N ALA A 375 -23.84 19.21 -8.47
CA ALA A 375 -24.46 17.91 -8.71
C ALA A 375 -25.12 17.30 -7.45
N VAL A 376 -24.56 17.53 -6.25
CA VAL A 376 -25.18 17.09 -4.98
C VAL A 376 -26.28 18.05 -4.53
N ALA A 377 -26.14 19.35 -4.82
CA ALA A 377 -27.12 20.38 -4.49
C ALA A 377 -28.35 20.36 -5.41
N SER A 378 -28.25 19.79 -6.62
CA SER A 378 -29.37 19.55 -7.53
C SER A 378 -30.23 18.33 -7.14
N PHE A 379 -30.06 17.79 -5.93
CA PHE A 379 -31.00 16.81 -5.38
C PHE A 379 -32.38 17.46 -5.25
N ASP A 380 -33.39 16.83 -5.85
CA ASP A 380 -34.80 17.19 -5.71
C ASP A 380 -35.61 15.98 -5.23
N GLU A 381 -36.32 16.15 -4.12
CA GLU A 381 -37.21 15.12 -3.57
C GLU A 381 -38.35 14.81 -4.55
N ALA A 382 -38.92 15.81 -5.21
CA ALA A 382 -40.03 15.62 -6.15
C ALA A 382 -39.58 14.82 -7.38
N GLY A 383 -38.42 15.17 -7.95
CA GLY A 383 -37.76 14.42 -9.01
C GLY A 383 -37.47 12.97 -8.64
N VAL A 384 -36.91 12.69 -7.46
CA VAL A 384 -36.67 11.31 -6.99
C VAL A 384 -37.98 10.53 -6.86
N ARG A 385 -39.05 11.13 -6.32
CA ARG A 385 -40.36 10.47 -6.24
C ARG A 385 -40.96 10.19 -7.62
N ALA A 386 -40.86 11.15 -8.54
CA ALA A 386 -41.31 10.98 -9.92
C ALA A 386 -40.50 9.88 -10.65
N GLU A 387 -39.20 9.79 -10.41
CA GLU A 387 -38.32 8.75 -10.95
C GLU A 387 -38.74 7.36 -10.49
N LEU A 388 -39.02 7.16 -9.19
CA LEU A 388 -39.48 5.88 -8.64
C LEU A 388 -40.84 5.45 -9.22
N ALA A 389 -41.78 6.39 -9.31
CA ALA A 389 -43.11 6.15 -9.90
C ALA A 389 -43.07 5.97 -11.43
N ALA A 390 -42.03 6.46 -12.11
CA ALA A 390 -41.76 6.13 -13.51
C ALA A 390 -41.11 4.75 -13.66
N TRP A 391 -40.13 4.43 -12.81
CA TRP A 391 -39.40 3.16 -12.82
C TRP A 391 -40.34 1.96 -12.64
N ALA A 392 -41.32 2.05 -11.75
CA ALA A 392 -42.29 0.98 -11.54
C ALA A 392 -43.22 0.72 -12.76
N ARG A 393 -43.26 1.63 -13.74
CA ARG A 393 -43.99 1.47 -15.01
C ARG A 393 -43.08 1.10 -16.18
N ASP A 394 -41.80 1.51 -16.14
CA ASP A 394 -40.80 1.25 -17.16
C ASP A 394 -39.44 0.92 -16.51
N PRO A 395 -39.25 -0.33 -16.04
CA PRO A 395 -38.07 -0.70 -15.25
C PRO A 395 -36.73 -0.52 -15.97
N ARG A 396 -35.74 -0.02 -15.24
CA ARG A 396 -34.36 0.20 -15.72
C ARG A 396 -33.34 -0.29 -14.69
N PHE A 397 -32.63 -1.35 -15.02
CA PHE A 397 -31.70 -2.02 -14.11
C PHE A 397 -30.29 -1.39 -14.18
N ALA A 398 -29.55 -1.44 -13.06
CA ALA A 398 -28.18 -0.99 -13.00
C ALA A 398 -27.23 -2.10 -13.47
N TYR A 399 -26.33 -1.79 -14.39
CA TYR A 399 -25.34 -2.74 -14.90
C TYR A 399 -23.92 -2.25 -14.62
N VAL A 400 -23.03 -3.20 -14.37
CA VAL A 400 -21.59 -2.97 -14.45
C VAL A 400 -21.20 -2.94 -15.92
N GLU A 401 -20.65 -1.82 -16.40
CA GLU A 401 -20.22 -1.67 -17.79
C GLU A 401 -18.71 -1.90 -17.94
N PRO A 402 -18.24 -2.65 -18.96
CA PRO A 402 -16.81 -3.00 -19.14
C PRO A 402 -15.87 -1.82 -19.36
N ARG A 403 -16.39 -0.63 -19.64
CA ARG A 403 -15.61 0.62 -19.84
C ARG A 403 -15.79 1.62 -18.70
N GLY A 404 -16.19 1.18 -17.52
CA GLY A 404 -16.65 2.08 -16.46
C GLY A 404 -18.07 2.56 -16.71
N TYR A 405 -18.72 3.17 -15.70
CA TYR A 405 -20.11 3.64 -15.81
C TYR A 405 -20.26 4.71 -16.90
N GLY A 406 -20.82 4.37 -18.06
CA GLY A 406 -21.02 5.32 -19.16
C GLY A 406 -19.75 5.77 -19.89
N GLY A 407 -18.64 5.02 -19.79
CA GLY A 407 -17.45 5.19 -20.64
C GLY A 407 -16.13 5.48 -19.92
N ALA A 408 -15.03 5.31 -20.67
CA ALA A 408 -13.65 5.15 -20.18
C ALA A 408 -13.04 6.38 -19.46
N ALA A 409 -13.79 7.47 -19.32
CA ALA A 409 -13.38 8.69 -18.63
C ALA A 409 -14.17 8.93 -17.33
N THR A 410 -15.08 8.02 -16.94
CA THR A 410 -15.89 8.16 -15.72
C THR A 410 -15.11 7.78 -14.46
N VAL A 411 -15.40 8.46 -13.36
CA VAL A 411 -15.06 8.04 -11.98
C VAL A 411 -16.36 7.86 -11.20
N ALA A 412 -16.51 6.78 -10.45
CA ALA A 412 -17.71 6.49 -9.66
C ALA A 412 -17.35 6.07 -8.25
N THR A 413 -17.77 6.86 -7.26
CA THR A 413 -17.51 6.54 -5.85
C THR A 413 -18.64 5.75 -5.22
N GLY A 414 -18.33 4.72 -4.45
CA GLY A 414 -19.23 4.08 -3.50
C GLY A 414 -18.73 4.25 -2.05
N SER A 415 -19.53 3.76 -1.09
CA SER A 415 -19.28 3.94 0.35
C SER A 415 -19.36 5.42 0.81
N SER A 416 -19.03 5.68 2.07
CA SER A 416 -19.10 6.99 2.72
C SER A 416 -18.08 7.07 3.85
N PRO A 417 -17.37 8.20 4.04
CA PRO A 417 -16.50 8.40 5.21
C PRO A 417 -17.27 8.61 6.53
N ARG A 418 -18.60 8.51 6.49
CA ARG A 418 -19.47 8.54 7.69
C ARG A 418 -19.89 7.15 8.16
N PHE A 419 -19.57 6.10 7.41
CA PHE A 419 -19.77 4.74 7.89
C PHE A 419 -18.69 4.46 8.93
N ASP A 420 -19.11 4.13 10.14
CA ASP A 420 -18.21 3.82 11.24
C ASP A 420 -17.58 2.44 11.00
N VAL A 421 -16.45 2.45 10.31
CA VAL A 421 -15.64 1.27 10.00
C VAL A 421 -14.79 0.88 11.20
N TYR A 422 -14.07 1.83 11.79
CA TYR A 422 -13.06 1.59 12.83
C TYR A 422 -13.60 1.54 14.27
N GLY A 423 -14.91 1.71 14.47
CA GLY A 423 -15.65 1.39 15.69
C GLY A 423 -16.04 -0.08 15.82
N ASN A 424 -15.87 -0.90 14.77
CA ASN A 424 -16.17 -2.34 14.77
C ASN A 424 -15.16 -3.17 15.58
N ASP A 425 -15.15 -2.99 16.89
CA ASP A 425 -14.46 -3.86 17.84
C ASP A 425 -15.39 -5.01 18.26
N PHE A 426 -15.01 -6.24 17.93
CA PHE A 426 -15.78 -7.46 18.24
C PHE A 426 -15.53 -7.98 19.67
N GLY A 427 -14.69 -7.32 20.47
CA GLY A 427 -14.37 -7.65 21.85
C GLY A 427 -12.87 -7.79 22.16
N TRP A 428 -11.98 -7.61 21.19
CA TRP A 428 -10.53 -7.80 21.35
C TRP A 428 -9.67 -6.76 20.61
N GLY A 429 -10.27 -5.68 20.12
CA GLY A 429 -9.57 -4.55 19.51
C GLY A 429 -10.24 -4.03 18.24
N ARG A 430 -9.95 -2.76 17.93
CA ARG A 430 -10.43 -2.08 16.73
C ARG A 430 -9.80 -2.65 15.44
N PRO A 431 -10.47 -2.48 14.29
CA PRO A 431 -9.89 -2.85 12.99
C PRO A 431 -8.59 -2.12 12.70
N LEU A 432 -7.62 -2.86 12.18
CA LEU A 432 -6.34 -2.35 11.67
C LEU A 432 -6.48 -1.77 10.26
N ALA A 433 -7.37 -2.34 9.44
CA ALA A 433 -7.63 -1.92 8.07
C ALA A 433 -9.00 -2.38 7.55
N VAL A 434 -9.45 -1.75 6.46
CA VAL A 434 -10.60 -2.18 5.66
C VAL A 434 -10.18 -2.50 4.22
N ARG A 435 -10.83 -3.49 3.62
CA ARG A 435 -10.68 -3.90 2.21
C ARG A 435 -12.05 -4.20 1.59
N SER A 436 -12.13 -4.20 0.26
CA SER A 436 -13.28 -4.73 -0.48
C SER A 436 -12.92 -6.04 -1.20
N GLY A 437 -13.93 -6.88 -1.45
CA GLY A 437 -13.79 -8.09 -2.28
C GLY A 437 -13.81 -7.79 -3.78
N ALA A 438 -13.89 -8.85 -4.60
CA ALA A 438 -13.85 -8.77 -6.06
C ALA A 438 -15.07 -8.09 -6.71
N GLY A 439 -16.22 -8.08 -6.03
CA GLY A 439 -17.46 -7.51 -6.57
C GLY A 439 -17.38 -6.01 -6.83
N ASN A 440 -17.99 -5.55 -7.92
CA ASN A 440 -18.00 -4.15 -8.37
C ASN A 440 -16.61 -3.54 -8.69
N LYS A 441 -15.56 -4.35 -8.92
CA LYS A 441 -14.19 -3.88 -9.23
C LYS A 441 -14.03 -3.58 -10.73
N MET A 442 -14.22 -2.31 -11.09
CA MET A 442 -14.23 -1.82 -12.48
C MET A 442 -13.39 -0.55 -12.64
N ASP A 443 -12.99 -0.22 -13.87
CA ASP A 443 -12.18 0.98 -14.13
C ASP A 443 -12.94 2.26 -13.72
N GLY A 444 -12.26 3.12 -12.97
CA GLY A 444 -12.83 4.34 -12.38
C GLY A 444 -13.63 4.12 -11.10
N LYS A 445 -13.70 2.89 -10.55
CA LYS A 445 -14.34 2.64 -9.26
C LYS A 445 -13.51 3.21 -8.12
N VAL A 446 -14.18 3.90 -7.20
CA VAL A 446 -13.59 4.42 -5.97
C VAL A 446 -14.44 3.95 -4.79
N THR A 447 -13.82 3.51 -3.70
CA THR A 447 -14.50 3.27 -2.42
C THR A 447 -13.93 4.23 -1.38
N VAL A 448 -14.77 5.06 -0.77
CA VAL A 448 -14.34 6.00 0.28
C VAL A 448 -14.63 5.48 1.69
N TYR A 449 -13.70 5.75 2.60
CA TYR A 449 -13.78 5.41 4.02
C TYR A 449 -13.32 6.59 4.88
N GLU A 450 -13.60 6.54 6.18
CA GLU A 450 -12.79 7.30 7.15
C GLU A 450 -11.33 6.82 7.06
N GLY A 451 -10.37 7.71 7.33
CA GLY A 451 -8.96 7.31 7.39
C GLY A 451 -8.59 6.74 8.76
N ARG A 452 -7.48 5.98 8.83
CA ARG A 452 -6.99 5.41 10.11
C ARG A 452 -6.58 6.48 11.13
N GLY A 453 -6.32 7.71 10.68
CA GLY A 453 -6.00 8.86 11.53
C GLY A 453 -7.21 9.42 12.30
N GLY A 454 -8.40 8.83 12.16
CA GLY A 454 -9.63 9.26 12.81
C GLY A 454 -10.22 10.54 12.20
N ALA A 455 -10.99 11.25 13.02
CA ALA A 455 -11.90 12.31 12.59
C ALA A 455 -11.28 13.33 11.62
N GLY A 456 -11.81 13.35 10.38
CA GLY A 456 -11.39 14.28 9.33
C GLY A 456 -10.29 13.76 8.39
N SER A 457 -9.65 12.63 8.71
CA SER A 457 -8.88 11.86 7.74
C SER A 457 -9.82 11.00 6.87
N MET A 458 -9.38 10.66 5.66
CA MET A 458 -10.16 9.85 4.72
C MET A 458 -9.26 8.81 4.06
N ALA A 459 -9.82 7.71 3.58
CA ALA A 459 -9.09 6.76 2.75
C ALA A 459 -9.88 6.45 1.47
N LEU A 460 -9.15 6.24 0.37
CA LEU A 460 -9.69 5.90 -0.94
C LEU A 460 -9.08 4.59 -1.45
N GLU A 461 -9.93 3.59 -1.67
CA GLU A 461 -9.60 2.43 -2.48
C GLU A 461 -9.95 2.77 -3.94
N VAL A 462 -8.96 2.84 -4.83
CA VAL A 462 -9.11 3.29 -6.22
C VAL A 462 -8.78 2.13 -7.17
N CYS A 463 -9.72 1.82 -8.06
CA CYS A 463 -9.58 0.82 -9.11
C CYS A 463 -9.46 1.51 -10.47
N LEU A 464 -8.37 1.26 -11.19
CA LEU A 464 -8.14 1.80 -12.53
C LEU A 464 -7.43 0.75 -13.41
N GLU A 465 -7.48 0.94 -14.72
CA GLU A 465 -6.59 0.23 -15.65
C GLU A 465 -5.11 0.35 -15.21
N PRO A 466 -4.28 -0.71 -15.36
CA PRO A 466 -2.95 -0.79 -14.76
C PRO A 466 -2.02 0.39 -15.10
N GLN A 467 -2.07 0.89 -16.34
CA GLN A 467 -1.25 2.02 -16.79
C GLN A 467 -1.73 3.35 -16.18
N ALA A 468 -3.06 3.57 -16.13
CA ALA A 468 -3.64 4.74 -15.50
C ALA A 468 -3.38 4.75 -14.00
N LEU A 469 -3.49 3.61 -13.31
CA LEU A 469 -3.17 3.53 -11.89
C LEU A 469 -1.67 3.79 -11.61
N ALA A 470 -0.78 3.27 -12.45
CA ALA A 470 0.65 3.51 -12.33
C ALA A 470 0.99 5.01 -12.50
N ARG A 471 0.35 5.70 -13.44
CA ARG A 471 0.49 7.16 -13.60
C ARG A 471 -0.13 7.93 -12.44
N LEU A 472 -1.24 7.49 -11.87
CA LEU A 472 -1.84 8.12 -10.67
C LEU A 472 -0.90 8.02 -9.45
N VAL A 473 -0.25 6.86 -9.25
CA VAL A 473 0.74 6.64 -8.18
C VAL A 473 2.02 7.47 -8.40
N ALA A 474 2.30 7.88 -9.64
CA ALA A 474 3.42 8.73 -10.01
C ALA A 474 3.05 10.22 -10.19
N ASP A 475 1.81 10.62 -9.88
CA ASP A 475 1.33 11.99 -10.05
C ASP A 475 1.67 12.82 -8.80
N ASP A 476 2.68 13.69 -8.89
CA ASP A 476 3.18 14.46 -7.75
C ASP A 476 2.09 15.34 -7.08
N GLU A 477 1.20 15.98 -7.84
CA GLU A 477 0.10 16.80 -7.27
C GLU A 477 -0.91 15.92 -6.51
N PHE A 478 -1.22 14.72 -7.01
CA PHE A 478 -2.06 13.77 -6.31
C PHE A 478 -1.39 13.27 -5.03
N MET A 479 -0.16 12.77 -5.17
CA MET A 479 0.59 12.13 -4.11
C MET A 479 1.05 13.09 -3.01
N GLU A 480 1.18 14.40 -3.26
CA GLU A 480 1.38 15.41 -2.21
C GLU A 480 0.31 15.33 -1.12
N ALA A 481 -0.95 15.06 -1.48
CA ALA A 481 -2.06 14.96 -0.52
C ALA A 481 -2.09 13.62 0.23
N VAL A 482 -1.63 12.53 -0.40
CA VAL A 482 -1.50 11.19 0.20
C VAL A 482 -0.31 11.16 1.18
N THR A 483 0.82 11.71 0.74
CA THR A 483 2.12 11.64 1.42
C THR A 483 2.37 12.85 2.33
N ALA A 484 1.35 13.68 2.58
CA ALA A 484 1.51 14.94 3.29
C ALA A 484 1.90 14.69 4.76
N ASN A 485 3.19 14.83 5.00
CA ASN A 485 3.93 14.60 6.24
C ASN A 485 3.92 13.14 6.71
N ILE A 486 5.13 12.56 6.82
CA ILE A 486 5.39 11.40 7.68
C ILE A 486 5.37 11.89 9.15
N GLU A 487 4.19 12.36 9.57
CA GLU A 487 3.77 12.45 10.97
C GLU A 487 2.95 11.21 11.33
N TYR A 488 3.48 10.04 10.97
CA TYR A 488 3.34 8.82 11.78
C TYR A 488 4.06 8.96 13.16
N GLY A 489 4.30 10.21 13.58
CA GLY A 489 5.16 10.63 14.68
C GLY A 489 6.60 10.12 14.53
N LEU A 490 7.53 10.98 14.10
CA LEU A 490 8.93 10.79 14.51
C LEU A 490 9.01 10.65 16.04
N GLU A 491 8.17 11.39 16.77
CA GLU A 491 7.98 11.27 18.22
C GLU A 491 7.45 9.90 18.66
N ARG A 492 6.51 9.30 17.92
CA ARG A 492 5.95 7.98 18.24
C ARG A 492 6.92 6.85 17.91
N ILE A 493 7.55 6.89 16.74
CA ILE A 493 8.66 5.99 16.39
C ILE A 493 9.78 6.14 17.43
N ASN A 494 10.13 7.36 17.85
CA ASN A 494 11.10 7.59 18.94
C ASN A 494 10.64 7.00 20.28
N ALA A 495 9.34 7.07 20.61
CA ALA A 495 8.79 6.49 21.83
C ALA A 495 8.85 4.96 21.82
N GLU A 496 8.32 4.31 20.78
CA GLU A 496 8.33 2.86 20.60
C GLU A 496 9.77 2.30 20.56
N VAL A 497 10.70 2.98 19.87
CA VAL A 497 12.14 2.62 19.87
C VAL A 497 12.79 2.87 21.23
N SER A 498 12.39 3.92 21.95
CA SER A 498 12.92 4.18 23.30
C SER A 498 12.45 3.13 24.30
N GLU A 499 11.17 2.77 24.29
CA GLU A 499 10.60 1.71 25.14
C GLU A 499 11.27 0.37 24.83
N TRP A 500 11.47 0.04 23.54
CA TRP A 500 12.21 -1.16 23.14
C TRP A 500 13.69 -1.14 23.59
N ILE A 501 14.38 0.00 23.47
CA ILE A 501 15.78 0.16 23.93
C ILE A 501 15.89 0.05 25.46
N ARG A 502 14.91 0.57 26.21
CA ARG A 502 14.88 0.48 27.69
C ARG A 502 14.40 -0.88 28.19
N GLY A 503 13.72 -1.65 27.34
CA GLY A 503 13.14 -2.94 27.71
C GLY A 503 11.82 -2.83 28.47
N GLU A 504 11.03 -1.78 28.18
CA GLU A 504 9.80 -1.42 28.88
C GLU A 504 8.54 -2.04 28.23
N GLY A 505 8.63 -2.48 26.97
CA GLY A 505 7.57 -3.23 26.29
C GLY A 505 7.50 -4.71 26.70
N GLY A 506 6.31 -5.32 26.65
CA GLY A 506 6.09 -6.69 27.13
C GLY A 506 6.82 -7.81 26.35
N ASP A 507 7.23 -7.55 25.11
CA ASP A 507 8.01 -8.47 24.28
C ASP A 507 9.21 -7.76 23.64
N ASN A 508 10.34 -7.71 24.36
CA ASN A 508 11.58 -7.11 23.87
C ASN A 508 12.47 -8.09 23.07
N THR A 509 12.00 -9.31 22.79
CA THR A 509 12.84 -10.31 22.10
C THR A 509 13.11 -9.94 20.64
N ARG A 510 12.24 -9.13 20.02
CA ARG A 510 12.29 -8.81 18.60
C ARG A 510 12.35 -7.28 18.38
N ALA A 511 13.52 -6.79 17.94
CA ALA A 511 13.67 -5.43 17.42
C ALA A 511 12.57 -5.06 16.41
N LEU A 512 12.07 -3.82 16.46
CA LEU A 512 10.99 -3.30 15.62
C LEU A 512 11.32 -3.35 14.13
N GLU A 513 10.32 -3.46 13.26
CA GLU A 513 10.53 -3.69 11.83
C GLU A 513 11.28 -2.54 11.14
N TYR A 514 10.90 -1.29 11.43
CA TYR A 514 11.54 -0.10 10.89
C TYR A 514 12.95 0.20 11.48
N VAL A 515 13.45 -0.65 12.39
CA VAL A 515 14.87 -0.67 12.82
C VAL A 515 15.66 -1.85 12.21
N ARG A 516 15.07 -2.60 11.27
CA ARG A 516 15.69 -3.71 10.52
C ARG A 516 15.72 -3.44 9.01
N GLY A 517 16.77 -3.89 8.34
CA GLY A 517 16.88 -3.82 6.87
C GLY A 517 17.77 -2.67 6.38
N ARG A 518 17.69 -2.36 5.08
CA ARG A 518 18.56 -1.35 4.44
C ARG A 518 18.01 0.07 4.50
N ASP A 519 16.70 0.19 4.63
CA ASP A 519 15.94 1.44 4.50
C ASP A 519 15.45 1.95 5.87
N THR A 520 16.12 1.53 6.94
CA THR A 520 15.79 1.87 8.34
C THR A 520 16.05 3.34 8.65
N VAL A 521 15.21 3.91 9.51
CA VAL A 521 15.52 5.17 10.19
C VAL A 521 16.75 4.96 11.10
N VAL A 522 17.63 5.97 11.20
CA VAL A 522 18.86 5.88 12.00
C VAL A 522 18.88 6.97 13.06
N TRP A 523 18.94 6.59 14.33
CA TRP A 523 19.01 7.51 15.47
C TRP A 523 20.44 7.94 15.77
N LEU A 524 20.65 9.25 15.91
CA LEU A 524 21.82 9.79 16.58
C LEU A 524 21.64 9.63 18.09
N ARG A 525 22.37 8.70 18.70
CA ARG A 525 22.47 8.65 20.17
C ARG A 525 23.19 9.89 20.69
N ARG A 526 22.47 10.73 21.44
CA ARG A 526 23.10 11.68 22.36
C ARG A 526 23.66 10.87 23.53
N PHE A 527 24.96 10.57 23.48
CA PHE A 527 25.66 9.82 24.53
C PHE A 527 25.90 10.61 25.82
N PHE A 528 25.46 11.87 25.87
CA PHE A 528 25.80 12.77 26.96
C PHE A 528 24.73 13.85 27.15
N ASP A 529 24.36 14.07 28.41
CA ASP A 529 23.53 15.18 28.86
C ASP A 529 24.10 15.66 30.21
N GLY A 530 24.76 16.82 30.21
CA GLY A 530 25.35 17.43 31.42
C GLY A 530 26.89 17.50 31.50
N PHE A 531 27.45 18.63 31.05
CA PHE A 531 28.56 19.38 31.68
C PHE A 531 29.90 18.74 32.12
N ASP A 532 30.27 17.50 31.75
CA ASP A 532 31.66 17.04 31.90
C ASP A 532 32.22 16.38 30.62
N CYS A 533 32.52 17.21 29.62
CA CYS A 533 33.25 16.77 28.44
C CYS A 533 34.74 16.68 28.76
N ASP A 534 35.34 15.48 28.67
CA ASP A 534 36.80 15.30 28.57
C ASP A 534 37.30 15.71 27.16
N CYS A 535 36.95 16.93 26.79
CA CYS A 535 37.17 17.54 25.48
C CYS A 535 38.68 17.64 25.18
N LYS A 536 39.53 17.80 26.22
CA LYS A 536 40.99 17.75 26.07
C LYS A 536 41.50 16.40 25.59
N ARG A 537 40.92 15.29 26.07
CA ARG A 537 41.28 13.95 25.62
C ARG A 537 40.79 13.67 24.20
N LEU A 538 39.59 14.14 23.85
CA LEU A 538 39.07 14.06 22.49
C LEU A 538 39.88 14.92 21.50
N GLU A 539 40.24 16.15 21.86
CA GLU A 539 41.13 17.02 21.08
C GLU A 539 42.53 16.42 20.95
N GLY A 540 43.07 15.80 22.01
CA GLY A 540 44.32 15.05 21.95
C GLY A 540 44.28 13.90 20.94
N VAL A 541 43.21 13.09 20.96
CA VAL A 541 43.01 11.96 20.03
C VAL A 541 42.79 12.46 18.59
N LEU A 542 42.02 13.53 18.39
CA LEU A 542 41.82 14.14 17.06
C LEU A 542 43.12 14.78 16.53
N GLY A 543 43.90 15.43 17.40
CA GLY A 543 45.20 16.01 17.07
C GLY A 543 46.27 15.00 16.68
N MET A 544 46.13 13.73 17.08
CA MET A 544 46.97 12.62 16.60
C MET A 544 46.64 12.20 15.15
N ILE A 545 45.55 12.70 14.56
CA ILE A 545 45.12 12.38 13.19
C ILE A 545 45.17 13.67 12.34
N PRO A 546 46.22 13.87 11.51
CA PRO A 546 46.42 15.12 10.77
C PRO A 546 45.20 15.53 9.93
N GLY A 547 44.61 16.68 10.27
CA GLY A 547 43.45 17.25 9.58
C GLY A 547 42.07 16.81 10.10
N ALA A 548 41.99 15.86 11.04
CA ALA A 548 40.72 15.49 11.66
C ALA A 548 40.21 16.58 12.62
N LYS A 549 38.96 17.01 12.44
CA LYS A 549 38.32 18.04 13.29
C LYS A 549 37.12 17.54 14.09
N ARG A 550 36.57 16.38 13.75
CA ARG A 550 35.38 15.75 14.35
C ARG A 550 35.47 14.24 14.16
N MET A 551 34.87 13.47 15.07
CA MET A 551 34.66 12.03 14.91
C MET A 551 33.15 11.75 14.83
N VAL A 552 32.72 10.96 13.86
CA VAL A 552 31.32 10.53 13.70
C VAL A 552 31.29 9.01 13.80
N MET A 553 30.55 8.47 14.75
CA MET A 553 30.42 7.04 14.97
C MET A 553 29.13 6.54 14.31
N GLY A 554 29.26 5.75 13.26
CA GLY A 554 28.13 5.09 12.59
C GLY A 554 28.12 3.59 12.90
N HIS A 555 26.95 3.02 13.17
CA HIS A 555 26.79 1.58 13.29
C HIS A 555 26.57 0.94 11.92
N THR A 556 27.22 -0.20 11.67
CA THR A 556 26.96 -1.01 10.47
C THR A 556 25.60 -1.71 10.60
N ILE A 557 24.79 -1.69 9.55
CA ILE A 557 23.51 -2.39 9.49
C ILE A 557 23.74 -3.88 9.74
N GLN A 558 23.17 -4.42 10.83
CA GLN A 558 23.21 -5.86 11.14
C GLN A 558 21.87 -6.51 10.81
N THR A 559 21.92 -7.62 10.08
CA THR A 559 20.73 -8.39 9.67
C THR A 559 20.32 -9.45 10.69
N VAL A 560 21.05 -9.57 11.80
CA VAL A 560 20.78 -10.47 12.93
C VAL A 560 21.08 -9.69 14.21
N GLU A 561 20.25 -9.90 15.24
CA GLU A 561 20.29 -9.43 16.63
C GLU A 561 21.31 -8.34 17.05
N ILE A 562 20.79 -7.23 17.59
CA ILE A 562 21.61 -6.34 18.41
C ILE A 562 21.97 -7.08 19.71
N ASN A 563 23.25 -7.41 19.88
CA ASN A 563 23.78 -7.84 21.18
C ASN A 563 23.45 -6.79 22.26
N THR A 564 22.51 -7.12 23.14
CA THR A 564 22.20 -6.31 24.31
C THR A 564 23.37 -6.36 25.28
N VAL A 565 24.14 -5.27 25.33
CA VAL A 565 25.20 -5.10 26.33
C VAL A 565 24.55 -4.90 27.70
N GLY A 566 24.27 -6.00 28.40
CA GLY A 566 23.89 -5.98 29.81
C GLY A 566 22.71 -6.86 30.25
N ARG A 567 22.82 -8.20 30.11
CA ARG A 567 22.19 -9.14 31.07
C ARG A 567 23.09 -10.36 31.30
N GLY A 568 23.82 -10.36 32.41
CA GLY A 568 24.41 -11.59 32.97
C GLY A 568 23.40 -12.29 33.88
N PRO A 569 23.33 -13.64 33.89
CA PRO A 569 22.45 -14.37 34.82
C PRO A 569 23.02 -14.35 36.26
N PRO A 570 22.17 -14.40 37.29
CA PRO A 570 22.62 -14.62 38.67
C PRO A 570 23.22 -16.03 38.82
N PRO A 571 24.22 -16.23 39.71
CA PRO A 571 24.95 -17.49 39.80
C PRO A 571 24.09 -18.59 40.45
N SER A 572 24.14 -19.79 39.86
CA SER A 572 23.63 -21.01 40.49
C SER A 572 24.54 -21.48 41.63
N THR A 573 23.94 -22.13 42.62
CA THR A 573 24.60 -22.60 43.84
C THR A 573 25.56 -23.77 43.57
N SER A 574 26.76 -23.71 44.17
CA SER A 574 27.81 -24.74 44.09
C SER A 574 27.51 -25.95 45.00
N PRO A 575 28.24 -27.09 44.87
CA PRO A 575 29.51 -27.20 45.59
C PRO A 575 30.68 -27.99 44.92
N VAL A 576 31.88 -27.41 45.04
CA VAL A 576 33.18 -28.04 45.40
C VAL A 576 33.78 -29.18 44.53
N SER A 577 34.92 -28.91 43.87
CA SER A 577 36.24 -29.50 44.27
C SER A 577 37.48 -28.92 43.53
N VAL A 578 38.27 -28.15 44.29
CA VAL A 578 39.72 -27.80 44.24
C VAL A 578 40.63 -28.25 43.07
N GLY A 579 41.37 -27.29 42.46
CA GLY A 579 42.57 -27.53 41.62
C GLY A 579 43.41 -26.26 41.32
N ARG A 580 44.57 -26.09 41.98
CA ARG A 580 45.42 -24.86 42.08
C ARG A 580 45.98 -24.24 40.77
N GLY A 581 46.05 -22.91 40.70
CA GLY A 581 46.93 -22.12 39.79
C GLY A 581 46.81 -20.57 39.99
N PRO A 582 47.91 -19.77 40.07
CA PRO A 582 47.89 -18.33 40.44
C PRO A 582 47.95 -17.32 39.24
N PRO A 583 47.89 -15.98 39.45
CA PRO A 583 47.03 -15.10 38.64
C PRO A 583 47.70 -14.17 37.60
N ARG A 584 46.92 -13.72 36.59
CA ARG A 584 47.09 -12.50 35.76
C ARG A 584 45.68 -11.99 35.38
N ARG A 585 45.25 -10.79 35.79
CA ARG A 585 45.44 -9.47 35.17
C ARG A 585 44.97 -9.38 33.70
N ASP A 586 43.92 -8.57 33.52
CA ASP A 586 43.69 -7.54 32.47
C ASP A 586 43.89 -7.98 31.00
N ASP A 587 42.95 -7.81 30.07
CA ASP A 587 42.34 -6.53 29.68
C ASP A 587 41.12 -6.69 28.75
N ALA A 588 40.29 -5.65 28.67
CA ALA A 588 39.27 -5.50 27.64
C ALA A 588 39.88 -4.91 26.35
N MET A 589 39.93 -5.67 25.26
CA MET A 589 40.36 -5.14 23.96
C MET A 589 39.21 -4.53 23.15
N ALA A 590 39.11 -3.20 23.22
CA ALA A 590 38.55 -2.43 22.10
C ALA A 590 39.50 -2.56 20.89
N GLN A 591 39.03 -3.12 19.77
CA GLN A 591 39.84 -3.18 18.55
C GLN A 591 39.82 -1.85 17.79
N THR A 592 40.78 -1.00 18.15
CA THR A 592 41.26 0.10 17.31
C THR A 592 41.99 -0.48 16.10
N LEU A 593 41.59 -0.11 14.87
CA LEU A 593 42.38 -0.38 13.67
C LEU A 593 43.17 0.86 13.24
N ALA A 594 44.36 1.02 13.83
CA ALA A 594 45.46 1.74 13.23
C ALA A 594 46.44 0.72 12.64
N THR A 595 46.97 0.97 11.45
CA THR A 595 47.89 0.05 10.76
C THR A 595 49.35 0.37 11.04
N THR A 596 50.17 -0.65 11.36
CA THR A 596 51.57 -0.82 10.90
C THR A 596 52.15 -2.14 11.41
N GLY A 597 53.03 -2.79 10.64
CA GLY A 597 53.82 -3.95 11.07
C GLY A 597 53.89 -5.10 10.05
N ARG A 598 55.09 -5.40 9.54
CA ARG A 598 55.36 -6.56 8.64
C ARG A 598 55.72 -7.80 9.46
N THR A 599 55.22 -8.99 9.07
CA THR A 599 56.02 -10.22 8.83
C THR A 599 55.19 -11.36 8.20
N LEU A 600 55.87 -12.22 7.43
CA LEU A 600 55.44 -13.47 6.75
C LEU A 600 56.03 -14.70 7.51
N PRO A 601 55.83 -16.00 7.13
CA PRO A 601 54.77 -16.72 6.38
C PRO A 601 54.35 -18.09 7.04
N GLN A 602 53.68 -18.99 6.27
CA GLN A 602 53.54 -20.49 6.42
C GLN A 602 52.44 -21.04 7.35
N ARG A 603 51.89 -22.28 7.18
CA ARG A 603 51.63 -23.20 6.02
C ARG A 603 50.70 -24.36 6.49
N GLY A 604 49.71 -24.77 5.69
CA GLY A 604 49.01 -26.08 5.74
C GLY A 604 48.09 -26.37 6.95
N GLY A 605 47.00 -27.14 6.84
CA GLY A 605 46.32 -27.72 5.67
C GLY A 605 44.95 -28.35 6.03
N ALA A 606 44.06 -28.50 5.04
CA ALA A 606 43.17 -29.64 4.70
C ALA A 606 42.48 -30.49 5.81
N MET A 607 41.28 -31.10 5.68
CA MET A 607 40.18 -31.22 4.68
C MET A 607 39.08 -32.14 5.32
N VAL A 608 37.81 -32.31 4.89
CA VAL A 608 36.83 -31.57 4.05
C VAL A 608 35.43 -32.19 4.30
N GLY A 609 34.32 -31.45 4.14
CA GLY A 609 32.97 -32.04 3.95
C GLY A 609 31.80 -31.18 4.45
N GLN A 610 30.69 -31.00 3.72
CA GLN A 610 30.44 -31.22 2.28
C GLN A 610 29.27 -30.30 1.86
N GLY A 611 29.38 -29.60 0.73
CA GLY A 611 28.34 -28.68 0.24
C GLY A 611 28.75 -28.08 -1.11
N THR A 612 27.88 -28.18 -2.12
CA THR A 612 28.25 -28.10 -3.55
C THR A 612 28.55 -26.68 -4.04
N SER A 613 29.58 -26.58 -4.88
CA SER A 613 29.98 -25.38 -5.64
C SER A 613 29.55 -25.51 -7.10
N VAL A 614 29.18 -24.39 -7.71
CA VAL A 614 29.42 -24.15 -9.15
C VAL A 614 30.67 -23.26 -9.28
N LYS A 615 31.51 -23.54 -10.28
CA LYS A 615 32.88 -22.99 -10.43
C LYS A 615 32.93 -21.82 -11.41
N GLY A 616 33.80 -20.83 -11.13
CA GLY A 616 34.26 -19.84 -12.11
C GLY A 616 35.11 -18.74 -11.49
N PHE A 617 36.43 -18.78 -11.71
CA PHE A 617 37.44 -17.76 -11.36
C PHE A 617 37.35 -17.08 -9.97
N GLY A 618 38.17 -17.54 -9.04
CA GLY A 618 38.19 -17.03 -7.66
C GLY A 618 38.97 -15.73 -7.47
N LEU A 619 38.25 -14.68 -7.04
CA LEU A 619 38.70 -13.83 -5.95
C LEU A 619 37.45 -13.35 -5.19
N ALA A 620 37.30 -13.75 -3.93
CA ALA A 620 36.16 -13.36 -3.11
C ALA A 620 36.27 -11.88 -2.71
N MET A 621 35.81 -10.98 -3.58
CA MET A 621 35.73 -9.55 -3.29
C MET A 621 34.66 -9.30 -2.23
N LYS A 622 35.09 -8.97 -1.00
CA LYS A 622 34.23 -8.25 -0.07
C LYS A 622 34.05 -6.82 -0.60
N THR A 623 32.84 -6.50 -1.06
CA THR A 623 32.42 -5.12 -1.29
C THR A 623 32.02 -4.50 0.05
N SER A 624 32.54 -3.31 0.35
CA SER A 624 32.11 -2.51 1.50
C SER A 624 31.52 -1.19 1.02
N ASN A 625 30.21 -1.03 1.21
CA ASN A 625 29.50 0.22 0.96
C ASN A 625 30.02 1.28 1.94
N THR A 626 30.70 2.29 1.40
CA THR A 626 31.27 3.37 2.22
C THR A 626 30.48 4.64 1.97
N LYS A 627 29.90 5.21 3.03
CA LYS A 627 29.21 6.49 3.01
C LYS A 627 30.19 7.61 3.32
N LEU A 628 30.46 8.47 2.33
CA LEU A 628 31.29 9.66 2.48
C LEU A 628 30.41 10.89 2.66
N ILE A 629 30.60 11.60 3.77
CA ILE A 629 29.99 12.92 4.02
C ILE A 629 31.02 13.97 3.61
N LEU A 630 30.66 14.80 2.63
CA LEU A 630 31.51 15.87 2.13
C LEU A 630 30.91 17.23 2.48
N ASN A 631 31.73 18.09 3.07
CA ASN A 631 31.43 19.51 3.18
C ASN A 631 31.72 20.14 1.81
N GLY A 632 30.71 20.75 1.20
CA GLY A 632 30.73 21.24 -0.18
C GLY A 632 31.82 22.29 -0.46
N GLY A 633 32.17 22.43 -1.75
CA GLY A 633 33.33 23.22 -2.20
C GLY A 633 34.59 22.39 -2.49
N GLN A 634 34.53 21.05 -2.38
CA GLN A 634 35.60 20.14 -2.80
C GLN A 634 35.30 19.48 -4.16
N ARG A 635 36.37 19.18 -4.92
CA ARG A 635 36.31 18.51 -6.21
C ARG A 635 36.72 17.05 -6.05
N VAL A 636 35.81 16.13 -6.35
CA VAL A 636 36.00 14.69 -6.14
C VAL A 636 36.26 14.00 -7.47
N SER A 637 37.32 13.18 -7.53
CA SER A 637 37.68 12.39 -8.72
C SER A 637 37.43 10.91 -8.45
N VAL A 638 36.56 10.28 -9.25
CA VAL A 638 36.20 8.86 -9.10
C VAL A 638 36.71 8.07 -10.30
N ARG A 639 37.35 6.92 -10.03
CA ARG A 639 37.80 5.95 -11.04
C ARG A 639 36.66 4.98 -11.33
N ARG A 640 36.22 4.89 -12.59
CA ARG A 640 35.21 3.91 -13.03
C ARG A 640 35.87 2.90 -13.97
N SER A 641 35.79 1.61 -13.66
CA SER A 641 36.20 0.55 -14.58
C SER A 641 35.01 0.18 -15.45
N LEU A 642 35.04 0.52 -16.74
CA LEU A 642 34.00 0.07 -17.67
C LEU A 642 34.27 -1.39 -18.05
N TYR A 643 33.36 -2.29 -17.69
CA TYR A 643 33.28 -3.61 -18.30
C TYR A 643 32.40 -3.49 -19.55
N LEU A 644 33.02 -3.33 -20.71
CA LEU A 644 32.42 -3.69 -21.98
C LEU A 644 33.16 -4.89 -22.56
N LEU A 645 32.42 -5.73 -23.28
CA LEU A 645 32.87 -7.01 -23.78
C LEU A 645 33.89 -6.81 -24.92
N TYR A 646 34.96 -7.63 -24.91
CA TYR A 646 36.09 -7.71 -25.86
C TYR A 646 37.26 -6.70 -25.76
N CYS A 647 38.44 -7.30 -25.55
CA CYS A 647 39.79 -6.92 -25.97
C CYS A 647 40.45 -5.58 -25.53
N TRP A 648 41.35 -5.72 -24.54
CA TRP A 648 42.71 -5.14 -24.51
C TRP A 648 42.95 -3.73 -25.09
N PHE A 649 42.56 -2.68 -24.36
CA PHE A 649 43.40 -1.50 -24.09
C PHE A 649 42.85 -0.80 -22.84
N LEU A 650 43.72 -0.38 -21.91
CA LEU A 650 43.33 0.04 -20.55
C LEU A 650 43.60 1.52 -20.32
N ASP A 651 42.83 2.39 -20.98
CA ASP A 651 42.91 3.84 -20.75
C ASP A 651 42.20 4.26 -19.45
N LEU A 652 42.90 5.05 -18.65
CA LEU A 652 42.49 5.50 -17.33
C LEU A 652 41.64 6.79 -17.41
N ILE A 653 40.33 6.63 -17.55
CA ILE A 653 39.39 7.77 -17.52
C ILE A 653 39.04 8.14 -16.07
N TYR A 654 39.38 9.37 -15.68
CA TYR A 654 39.01 9.97 -14.40
C TYR A 654 37.90 11.00 -14.59
N PHE A 655 36.78 10.83 -13.88
CA PHE A 655 35.70 11.84 -13.86
C PHE A 655 35.81 12.69 -12.60
N SER A 656 35.98 14.00 -12.75
CA SER A 656 36.00 14.95 -11.63
C SER A 656 34.68 15.70 -11.52
N HIS A 657 33.97 15.55 -10.41
CA HIS A 657 32.74 16.30 -10.11
C HIS A 657 33.05 17.43 -9.12
N ASN A 658 32.53 18.63 -9.40
CA ASN A 658 32.51 19.73 -8.45
C ASN A 658 31.26 19.58 -7.56
N VAL A 659 31.45 19.48 -6.25
CA VAL A 659 30.34 19.34 -5.29
C VAL A 659 29.87 20.73 -4.85
N PRO A 660 28.60 21.13 -5.11
CA PRO A 660 28.07 22.45 -4.74
C PRO A 660 28.13 22.71 -3.23
N ALA A 661 28.06 23.97 -2.80
CA ALA A 661 28.04 24.33 -1.39
C ALA A 661 26.83 23.70 -0.67
N GLY A 662 27.09 22.92 0.39
CA GLY A 662 26.10 22.09 1.09
C GLY A 662 26.76 20.87 1.74
N THR A 663 26.03 20.10 2.55
CA THR A 663 26.52 18.80 3.04
C THR A 663 25.99 17.70 2.14
N HIS A 664 26.86 16.95 1.48
CA HIS A 664 26.46 15.93 0.50
C HIS A 664 26.89 14.54 0.98
N LEU A 665 25.97 13.58 0.87
CA LEU A 665 26.21 12.16 1.15
C LEU A 665 26.42 11.44 -0.18
N ILE A 666 27.60 10.84 -0.36
CA ILE A 666 27.90 10.03 -1.56
C ILE A 666 28.17 8.59 -1.12
N GLU A 667 27.42 7.65 -1.68
CA GLU A 667 27.72 6.22 -1.56
C GLU A 667 28.77 5.80 -2.59
N VAL A 668 29.82 5.11 -2.13
CA VAL A 668 30.86 4.58 -3.01
C VAL A 668 31.12 3.11 -2.70
N SER A 669 31.01 2.27 -3.72
CA SER A 669 31.38 0.86 -3.67
C SER A 669 32.89 0.72 -3.83
N SER A 670 33.59 0.44 -2.73
CA SER A 670 35.04 0.19 -2.76
C SER A 670 35.35 -1.30 -2.95
N ILE A 671 36.38 -1.57 -3.77
CA ILE A 671 36.97 -2.90 -4.00
C ILE A 671 38.36 -2.88 -3.35
N GLY A 672 38.74 -3.97 -2.67
CA GLY A 672 39.89 -4.04 -1.75
C GLY A 672 41.21 -3.45 -2.27
N TYR A 673 41.88 -2.69 -1.41
CA TYR A 673 43.07 -1.89 -1.73
C TYR A 673 44.35 -2.73 -1.91
N PHE A 674 45.12 -2.40 -2.95
CA PHE A 674 46.58 -2.54 -2.96
C PHE A 674 47.21 -1.22 -2.52
N PHE A 675 48.07 -1.23 -1.50
CA PHE A 675 48.97 -0.11 -1.23
C PHE A 675 50.25 -0.29 -2.06
N SER A 676 50.50 0.65 -2.98
CA SER A 676 51.82 0.93 -3.54
C SER A 676 52.42 2.12 -2.78
N PRO A 677 53.73 2.18 -2.49
CA PRO A 677 54.27 3.14 -1.54
C PRO A 677 54.13 4.59 -2.02
N VAL A 678 54.05 5.49 -1.04
CA VAL A 678 54.15 6.94 -1.26
C VAL A 678 55.42 7.23 -2.05
N ARG A 679 55.27 7.76 -3.26
CA ARG A 679 56.34 8.47 -3.96
C ARG A 679 56.24 9.94 -3.63
N GLU A 680 57.39 10.56 -3.41
CA GLU A 680 57.49 11.98 -3.09
C GLU A 680 56.99 12.87 -4.22
N LEU A 681 56.79 14.15 -3.89
CA LEU A 681 56.20 15.18 -4.74
C LEU A 681 56.90 15.27 -6.12
N PHE A 682 56.06 15.31 -7.16
CA PHE A 682 56.46 15.35 -8.55
C PHE A 682 57.20 16.65 -8.89
N SER A 683 58.50 16.55 -9.21
CA SER A 683 59.28 17.69 -9.73
C SER A 683 59.26 17.68 -11.25
N VAL A 684 58.89 18.81 -11.86
CA VAL A 684 58.77 18.94 -13.33
C VAL A 684 60.09 18.61 -14.05
N MET A 685 61.25 18.84 -13.42
CA MET A 685 62.57 18.51 -13.95
C MET A 685 62.90 17.01 -13.99
N SER A 686 62.09 16.13 -13.39
CA SER A 686 62.30 14.67 -13.50
C SER A 686 61.67 14.03 -14.74
N LEU A 687 60.71 14.70 -15.39
CA LEU A 687 60.05 14.20 -16.62
C LEU A 687 61.05 14.09 -17.79
N LEU A 688 61.80 15.18 -18.01
CA LEU A 688 62.82 15.36 -19.05
C LEU A 688 64.04 14.41 -18.93
N LYS A 689 64.14 13.64 -17.84
CA LYS A 689 65.23 12.66 -17.62
C LYS A 689 64.75 11.21 -17.60
N SER A 690 63.46 10.95 -17.87
CA SER A 690 62.91 9.59 -17.91
C SER A 690 62.97 9.01 -19.34
N PRO A 691 63.33 7.73 -19.52
CA PRO A 691 63.35 7.10 -20.85
C PRO A 691 61.98 7.10 -21.55
N MET A 692 60.88 7.04 -20.79
CA MET A 692 59.52 7.16 -21.33
C MET A 692 59.16 8.60 -21.71
N GLY A 693 59.62 9.62 -20.97
CA GLY A 693 59.43 11.02 -21.34
C GLY A 693 60.11 11.35 -22.67
N LEU A 694 61.39 10.95 -22.81
CA LEU A 694 62.12 11.04 -24.07
C LEU A 694 61.45 10.29 -25.23
N MET A 695 60.84 9.12 -24.97
CA MET A 695 60.03 8.42 -25.99
C MET A 695 58.76 9.19 -26.36
N VAL A 696 58.06 9.82 -25.41
CA VAL A 696 56.86 10.61 -25.70
C VAL A 696 57.20 11.87 -26.46
N ASP A 697 58.26 12.59 -26.09
CA ASP A 697 58.74 13.76 -26.83
C ASP A 697 59.20 13.38 -28.25
N PHE A 698 59.90 12.26 -28.40
CA PHE A 698 60.28 11.71 -29.71
C PHE A 698 59.05 11.26 -30.54
N MET A 699 58.00 10.73 -29.90
CA MET A 699 56.77 10.33 -30.58
C MET A 699 55.92 11.54 -30.98
N VAL A 700 55.89 12.61 -30.18
CA VAL A 700 55.27 13.89 -30.56
C VAL A 700 56.04 14.54 -31.72
N LEU A 701 57.38 14.49 -31.70
CA LEU A 701 58.21 14.91 -32.81
C LEU A 701 57.91 14.10 -34.08
N MET A 702 57.86 12.77 -33.99
CA MET A 702 57.56 11.85 -35.11
C MET A 702 56.13 12.00 -35.67
N VAL A 703 55.12 12.24 -34.83
CA VAL A 703 53.71 12.22 -35.25
C VAL A 703 53.20 13.60 -35.66
N PHE A 704 53.71 14.69 -35.07
CA PHE A 704 53.20 16.04 -35.33
C PHE A 704 54.20 16.99 -35.99
N VAL A 705 55.51 16.83 -35.76
CA VAL A 705 56.53 17.71 -36.33
C VAL A 705 57.10 17.12 -37.63
N MET A 706 57.36 15.82 -37.68
CA MET A 706 57.95 15.16 -38.85
C MET A 706 57.07 15.23 -40.10
N PRO A 707 55.73 15.04 -40.06
CA PRO A 707 54.90 15.23 -41.26
C PRO A 707 54.95 16.67 -41.78
N LYS A 708 54.94 17.65 -40.86
CA LYS A 708 55.06 19.09 -41.18
C LYS A 708 56.45 19.51 -41.68
N MET A 709 57.50 18.79 -41.33
CA MET A 709 58.84 18.97 -41.91
C MET A 709 58.93 18.32 -43.29
N MET A 710 58.30 17.16 -43.50
CA MET A 710 58.29 16.46 -44.79
C MET A 710 57.41 17.13 -45.86
N GLU A 711 56.46 18.00 -45.48
CA GLU A 711 55.68 18.85 -46.40
C GLU A 711 56.52 19.90 -47.16
N ASN A 712 57.75 20.20 -46.72
CA ASN A 712 58.60 21.27 -47.27
C ASN A 712 60.00 20.81 -47.76
N ILE A 713 60.22 19.50 -47.97
CA ILE A 713 61.51 18.96 -48.44
C ILE A 713 61.42 18.58 -49.92
N ASP A 714 62.39 19.02 -50.72
CA ASP A 714 62.48 18.73 -52.15
C ASP A 714 62.68 17.22 -52.38
N PRO A 715 61.89 16.55 -53.27
CA PRO A 715 61.95 15.11 -53.48
C PRO A 715 63.32 14.54 -53.87
N GLU A 716 64.27 15.33 -54.39
CA GLU A 716 65.64 14.83 -54.66
C GLU A 716 66.53 14.75 -53.41
N GLU A 717 66.35 15.60 -52.39
CA GLU A 717 67.11 15.49 -51.14
C GLU A 717 66.73 14.23 -50.34
N MET A 718 65.45 13.84 -50.43
CA MET A 718 64.92 12.67 -49.74
C MET A 718 65.54 11.35 -50.24
N LYS A 719 65.89 11.27 -51.53
CA LYS A 719 66.60 10.11 -52.11
C LYS A 719 68.02 9.98 -51.57
N GLN A 720 68.78 11.08 -51.52
CA GLN A 720 70.17 11.05 -51.04
C GLN A 720 70.25 10.61 -49.56
N ALA A 721 69.30 11.07 -48.72
CA ALA A 721 69.21 10.65 -47.33
C ALA A 721 68.90 9.13 -47.18
N GLN A 722 68.01 8.59 -48.02
CA GLN A 722 67.68 7.16 -48.01
C GLN A 722 68.84 6.26 -48.48
N GLU A 723 69.62 6.70 -49.48
CA GLU A 723 70.80 5.95 -49.92
C GLU A 723 71.94 5.96 -48.88
N GLN A 724 72.13 7.05 -48.14
CA GLN A 724 73.09 7.09 -47.03
C GLN A 724 72.70 6.12 -45.90
N MET A 725 71.43 6.07 -45.49
CA MET A 725 70.97 5.15 -44.44
C MET A 725 71.08 3.68 -44.83
N ARG A 726 70.92 3.34 -46.13
CA ARG A 726 71.03 1.96 -46.61
C ARG A 726 72.45 1.37 -46.47
N ASN A 727 73.47 2.22 -46.40
CA ASN A 727 74.87 1.79 -46.50
C ASN A 727 75.63 1.71 -45.16
N ASN A 728 75.03 2.05 -44.00
CA ASN A 728 75.75 2.00 -42.72
C ASN A 728 74.86 1.78 -41.47
N PRO A 729 74.53 0.53 -41.09
CA PRO A 729 73.51 0.24 -40.07
C PRO A 729 74.05 -0.20 -38.69
N VAL A 730 74.98 0.54 -38.05
CA VAL A 730 75.43 0.22 -36.66
C VAL A 730 75.75 1.45 -35.80
N SER A 731 75.42 1.33 -34.49
CA SER A 731 75.94 2.10 -33.34
C SER A 731 75.31 3.46 -33.01
N LEU A 732 74.18 3.42 -32.29
CA LEU A 732 73.76 4.52 -31.41
C LEU A 732 74.28 4.34 -29.95
N SER A 733 75.33 3.54 -29.77
CA SER A 733 76.10 3.45 -28.52
C SER A 733 77.03 4.65 -28.31
N GLY A 734 77.36 5.39 -29.38
CA GLY A 734 78.30 6.52 -29.34
C GLY A 734 77.71 7.90 -29.03
N LEU A 735 76.41 8.12 -29.29
CA LEU A 735 75.81 9.47 -29.22
C LEU A 735 75.37 9.89 -27.80
N LEU A 736 75.07 8.94 -26.91
CA LEU A 736 74.74 9.24 -25.50
C LEU A 736 75.96 9.61 -24.64
N ALA A 737 77.18 9.43 -25.14
CA ALA A 737 78.42 9.74 -24.41
C ALA A 737 78.84 11.23 -24.48
N ARG A 738 78.07 12.11 -25.15
CA ARG A 738 78.47 13.50 -25.44
C ARG A 738 77.49 14.60 -25.01
N ALA A 739 76.48 14.25 -24.19
CA ALA A 739 75.48 15.18 -23.66
C ALA A 739 75.38 15.16 -22.12
N GLN A 740 76.45 14.74 -21.43
CA GLN A 740 76.75 15.22 -20.07
C GLN A 740 77.88 16.25 -20.18
N GLY A 741 77.49 17.52 -20.17
CA GLY A 741 78.36 18.71 -20.24
C GLY A 741 77.51 19.93 -19.96
#